data_AF-A0A7W1HGY7-F1
#
_entry.id   AF-A0A7W1HGY7-F1
#
_cell.length_a   1.000
_cell.length_b   1.000
_cell.length_c   1.000
_cell.angle_alpha   90.00
_cell.angle_beta   90.00
_cell.angle_gamma   90.00
#
_symmetry.space_group_name_H-M   'P 1'
#
loop_
_entity.id
_entity.type
_entity.pdbx_description
1 polymer ?
#
loop_
_entity_poly.entity_id
_entity_poly.type
_entity_poly.pdbx_seq_one_letter_code
_entity_poly.pdbx_strand_id
1 'polypeptide(L)'
;QNSGTIAEAQQFYDLQSDRIKNILALAAEEISNFLPHTLTRKFNEKYGLDKKNHGIIASPFAAANTPNSGSQFANPYITFNYTYQYYMKKGISRKIVVKEIERLQSAAMKELRNSPELQVEETQAWKEFLTIRGSVDLSLFNIKESYLKNIVEEINASPQQKNLFVSEIILPQLNLFSHKTSCNSHNLVDRYSKLAGCTGTLWNSKSMHTKLQAVPEAGTDMKTIKVLWEHSRNEVYTVQEGSPEALLMQLSDQKICYDLISDAGGYFKEGGNLAIARQMAKVNGNSVVFYNERNEQTETNGTVEVLLCESKTPIPMRSTFLDQCHTTGADVKQKPNAVGLVTIGGNMLLRDLLQAVWRLRGLEKAQRVKFIISKEVESIIRQSLKKNHAESLTTDSTVEKSIAPLSFDDILRFVITNQVKQQGKDNFKALRQELTSVVQSLLLDLLLNNDFSTGEKAKAFAMLEGEWIAEASQSPKDLYGIICHEEESNLVLKQEQEKFIAQINLIFSALPFLEPKGLKKTTALARIQEVCLAHAHSLPAKVLVPLRNMDSDQTVEIEQEMEQEAQTELEVQEHQEREKIELGYISKDVIYLPIERWAKVKVAHMAGQILHGKPMSYWPYFEMKDYCLYDMDLRDFSDAFEGINVSANALEWPKKMPHLSDLKLLGSNRTLLQYVQVINRGQDIIILSHADAALEIKHRPDFDLFMI
;
A
#
# COMPACT_ATOMS: atom_id res chain seq x y z
N GLN A 1 25.69 -17.01 -3.81
CA GLN A 1 26.47 -17.68 -2.74
C GLN A 1 25.63 -18.07 -1.52
N ASN A 2 24.41 -17.55 -1.30
CA ASN A 2 23.59 -17.85 -0.10
C ASN A 2 22.73 -19.13 -0.17
N SER A 3 22.69 -19.88 -1.28
CA SER A 3 21.81 -21.05 -1.40
C SER A 3 22.22 -22.22 -0.50
N GLY A 4 23.52 -22.42 -0.28
CA GLY A 4 24.04 -23.46 0.63
C GLY A 4 23.60 -23.23 2.08
N THR A 5 23.73 -22.00 2.58
CA THR A 5 23.38 -21.67 3.97
C THR A 5 21.89 -21.74 4.26
N ILE A 6 21.02 -21.50 3.28
CA ILE A 6 19.55 -21.62 3.43
C ILE A 6 19.15 -23.10 3.49
N ALA A 7 19.71 -23.95 2.63
CA ALA A 7 19.45 -25.39 2.66
C ALA A 7 19.95 -26.04 3.96
N GLU A 8 21.14 -25.67 4.43
CA GLU A 8 21.69 -26.10 5.73
C GLU A 8 20.82 -25.64 6.91
N ALA A 9 20.33 -24.39 6.88
CA ALA A 9 19.44 -23.86 7.92
C ALA A 9 18.07 -24.56 7.93
N GLN A 10 17.49 -24.86 6.75
CA GLN A 10 16.25 -25.62 6.64
C GLN A 10 16.45 -27.05 7.16
N GLN A 11 17.54 -27.72 6.77
CA GLN A 11 17.87 -29.05 7.28
C GLN A 11 18.04 -29.06 8.82
N PHE A 12 18.70 -28.03 9.38
CA PHE A 12 18.81 -27.88 10.83
C PHE A 12 17.44 -27.74 11.50
N TYR A 13 16.54 -26.93 10.94
CA TYR A 13 15.17 -26.77 11.42
C TYR A 13 14.37 -28.08 11.31
N ASP A 14 14.48 -28.79 10.19
CA ASP A 14 13.76 -30.04 9.91
C ASP A 14 14.15 -31.17 10.87
N LEU A 15 15.37 -31.17 11.40
CA LEU A 15 15.85 -32.10 12.42
C LEU A 15 15.33 -31.81 13.85
N GLN A 16 14.69 -30.67 14.09
CA GLN A 16 14.18 -30.32 15.43
C GLN A 16 12.87 -31.04 15.78
N SER A 17 12.59 -31.15 17.08
CA SER A 17 11.28 -31.61 17.57
C SER A 17 10.16 -30.64 17.21
N ASP A 18 8.93 -31.13 17.05
CA ASP A 18 7.76 -30.32 16.70
C ASP A 18 7.53 -29.13 17.65
N ARG A 19 7.84 -29.27 18.94
CA ARG A 19 7.77 -28.18 19.92
C ARG A 19 8.76 -27.07 19.59
N ILE A 20 10.00 -27.43 19.27
CA ILE A 20 11.07 -26.48 18.91
C ILE A 20 10.76 -25.83 17.55
N LYS A 21 10.31 -26.62 16.57
CA LYS A 21 9.86 -26.12 15.26
C LYS A 21 8.82 -25.02 15.39
N ASN A 22 7.75 -25.26 16.15
CA ASN A 22 6.69 -24.27 16.37
C ASN A 22 7.22 -22.97 17.03
N ILE A 23 8.12 -23.10 18.02
CA ILE A 23 8.72 -21.93 18.68
C ILE A 23 9.60 -21.13 17.70
N LEU A 24 10.48 -21.80 16.96
CA LEU A 24 11.40 -21.15 16.01
C LEU A 24 10.64 -20.49 14.85
N ALA A 25 9.66 -21.19 14.28
CA ALA A 25 8.85 -20.69 13.18
C ALA A 25 8.04 -19.44 13.59
N LEU A 26 7.35 -19.50 14.73
CA LEU A 26 6.62 -18.33 15.24
C LEU A 26 7.56 -17.18 15.62
N ALA A 27 8.66 -17.45 16.32
CA ALA A 27 9.60 -16.39 16.72
C ALA A 27 10.25 -15.70 15.51
N ALA A 28 10.61 -16.45 14.46
CA ALA A 28 11.12 -15.88 13.23
C ALA A 28 10.08 -15.01 12.52
N GLU A 29 8.81 -15.45 12.49
CA GLU A 29 7.69 -14.71 11.92
C GLU A 29 7.36 -13.43 12.70
N GLU A 30 7.33 -13.51 14.03
CA GLU A 30 7.12 -12.38 14.94
C GLU A 30 8.17 -11.29 14.75
N ILE A 31 9.45 -11.68 14.75
CA ILE A 31 10.57 -10.73 14.60
C ILE A 31 10.61 -10.13 13.19
N SER A 32 10.35 -10.92 12.15
CA SER A 32 10.53 -10.48 10.75
C SER A 32 9.34 -9.69 10.22
N ASN A 33 8.12 -10.05 10.61
CA ASN A 33 6.88 -9.57 9.99
C ASN A 33 5.85 -9.04 11.00
N PHE A 34 5.47 -9.82 12.01
CA PHE A 34 4.28 -9.48 12.81
C PHE A 34 4.52 -8.31 13.78
N LEU A 35 5.64 -8.29 14.51
CA LEU A 35 6.00 -7.17 15.38
C LEU A 35 6.32 -5.90 14.58
N PRO A 36 7.15 -5.92 13.51
CA PRO A 36 7.36 -4.75 12.65
C PRO A 36 6.05 -4.16 12.11
N HIS A 37 5.11 -4.99 11.67
CA HIS A 37 3.80 -4.53 11.24
C HIS A 37 2.97 -3.95 12.42
N THR A 38 2.70 -4.75 13.45
CA THR A 38 1.77 -4.37 14.52
C THR A 38 2.27 -3.22 15.40
N LEU A 39 3.59 -3.04 15.57
CA LEU A 39 4.16 -1.94 16.37
C LEU A 39 4.05 -0.57 15.66
N THR A 40 3.90 -0.54 14.33
CA THR A 40 3.71 0.73 13.59
C THR A 40 2.27 1.23 13.64
N ARG A 41 1.29 0.38 13.96
CA ARG A 41 -0.13 0.77 13.96
C ARG A 41 -0.50 1.59 15.19
N LYS A 42 -1.32 2.62 14.97
CA LYS A 42 -1.79 3.52 16.03
C LYS A 42 -2.86 2.85 16.90
N PHE A 43 -2.56 2.81 18.20
CA PHE A 43 -3.46 2.37 19.26
C PHE A 43 -4.72 3.25 19.33
N ASN A 44 -5.89 2.63 19.54
CA ASN A 44 -7.22 3.26 19.53
C ASN A 44 -7.63 3.92 18.19
N GLU A 45 -6.86 3.78 17.11
CA GLU A 45 -7.20 4.28 15.77
C GLU A 45 -7.40 3.14 14.77
N LYS A 46 -6.45 2.19 14.73
CA LYS A 46 -6.53 0.99 13.88
C LYS A 46 -6.89 -0.28 14.66
N TYR A 47 -6.65 -0.30 15.97
CA TYR A 47 -7.03 -1.40 16.87
C TYR A 47 -7.40 -0.91 18.28
N GLY A 48 -8.25 -1.69 18.97
CA GLY A 48 -8.59 -1.47 20.37
C GLY A 48 -9.62 -2.47 20.87
N LEU A 49 -10.33 -2.19 21.97
CA LEU A 49 -11.43 -3.04 22.45
C LEU A 49 -12.79 -2.52 22.01
N ASP A 50 -13.67 -3.41 21.53
CA ASP A 50 -15.10 -3.12 21.38
C ASP A 50 -15.78 -3.04 22.76
N LYS A 51 -15.76 -1.83 23.33
CA LYS A 51 -16.40 -1.52 24.62
C LYS A 51 -17.93 -1.65 24.58
N LYS A 52 -18.57 -1.49 23.42
CA LYS A 52 -20.05 -1.59 23.30
C LYS A 52 -20.47 -3.05 23.48
N ASN A 53 -19.77 -3.97 22.81
CA ASN A 53 -20.02 -5.41 22.90
C ASN A 53 -19.24 -6.10 24.04
N HIS A 54 -18.67 -5.34 24.97
CA HIS A 54 -17.94 -5.86 26.14
C HIS A 54 -16.75 -6.79 25.79
N GLY A 55 -16.12 -6.55 24.64
CA GLY A 55 -14.96 -7.29 24.16
C GLY A 55 -13.72 -7.08 25.03
N ILE A 56 -12.98 -8.16 25.25
CA ILE A 56 -11.69 -8.18 25.98
C ILE A 56 -10.50 -8.55 25.07
N ILE A 57 -10.77 -8.86 23.81
CA ILE A 57 -9.76 -9.12 22.77
C ILE A 57 -9.69 -7.89 21.87
N ALA A 58 -8.50 -7.57 21.34
CA ALA A 58 -8.35 -6.49 20.38
C ALA A 58 -9.12 -6.78 19.08
N SER A 59 -9.92 -5.80 18.63
CA SER A 59 -10.63 -5.80 17.35
C SER A 59 -10.12 -4.67 16.44
N PRO A 60 -10.26 -4.80 15.11
CA PRO A 60 -9.97 -3.72 14.18
C PRO A 60 -10.92 -2.54 14.40
N PHE A 61 -10.39 -1.33 14.23
CA PHE A 61 -11.15 -0.07 14.33
C PHE A 61 -11.29 0.54 12.94
N ALA A 62 -12.49 1.00 12.61
CA ALA A 62 -12.77 1.67 11.33
C ALA A 62 -12.32 3.14 11.32
N ALA A 63 -12.22 3.75 12.51
CA ALA A 63 -11.73 5.10 12.76
C ALA A 63 -11.32 5.25 14.24
N ALA A 64 -10.80 6.43 14.61
CA ALA A 64 -10.48 6.78 15.99
C ALA A 64 -11.62 6.41 16.98
N ASN A 65 -11.28 5.64 18.00
CA ASN A 65 -12.18 5.12 19.04
C ASN A 65 -13.43 4.35 18.52
N THR A 66 -13.45 3.95 17.25
CA THR A 66 -14.62 3.38 16.57
C THR A 66 -14.35 1.92 16.17
N PRO A 67 -14.70 0.94 17.01
CA PRO A 67 -14.53 -0.48 16.68
C PRO A 67 -15.39 -0.89 15.49
N ASN A 68 -14.84 -1.71 14.60
CA ASN A 68 -15.63 -2.40 13.58
C ASN A 68 -16.29 -3.63 14.21
N SER A 69 -17.44 -3.41 14.86
CA SER A 69 -18.17 -4.41 15.64
C SER A 69 -18.58 -5.62 14.78
N GLY A 70 -17.97 -6.78 15.06
CA GLY A 70 -18.18 -8.03 14.32
C GLY A 70 -16.98 -8.44 13.45
N SER A 71 -16.01 -7.56 13.24
CA SER A 71 -14.76 -7.88 12.55
C SER A 71 -13.67 -8.35 13.51
N GLN A 72 -12.74 -9.15 12.99
CA GLN A 72 -11.55 -9.66 13.67
C GLN A 72 -10.36 -9.62 12.71
N PHE A 73 -9.13 -9.56 13.22
CA PHE A 73 -7.95 -9.72 12.37
C PHE A 73 -7.90 -11.16 11.84
N ALA A 74 -7.50 -11.33 10.58
CA ALA A 74 -7.51 -12.64 9.93
C ALA A 74 -6.45 -13.60 10.49
N ASN A 75 -5.34 -13.08 11.00
CA ASN A 75 -4.30 -13.84 11.69
C ASN A 75 -4.45 -13.74 13.24
N PRO A 76 -4.52 -14.86 13.97
CA PRO A 76 -4.66 -14.86 15.42
C PRO A 76 -3.42 -14.31 16.17
N TYR A 77 -2.20 -14.46 15.62
CA TYR A 77 -0.98 -13.92 16.23
C TYR A 77 -0.94 -12.38 16.16
N ILE A 78 -1.45 -11.80 15.08
CA ILE A 78 -1.68 -10.34 14.99
C ILE A 78 -2.70 -9.89 16.06
N THR A 79 -3.78 -10.66 16.26
CA THR A 79 -4.75 -10.41 17.34
C THR A 79 -4.09 -10.47 18.73
N PHE A 80 -3.21 -11.45 18.98
CA PHE A 80 -2.45 -11.55 20.23
C PHE A 80 -1.59 -10.30 20.45
N ASN A 81 -0.81 -9.89 19.45
CA ASN A 81 0.05 -8.72 19.52
C ASN A 81 -0.72 -7.44 19.84
N TYR A 82 -1.82 -7.16 19.14
CA TYR A 82 -2.67 -6.00 19.46
C TYR A 82 -3.33 -6.10 20.84
N THR A 83 -3.67 -7.30 21.31
CA THR A 83 -4.25 -7.51 22.65
C THR A 83 -3.22 -7.23 23.75
N TYR A 84 -2.00 -7.78 23.64
CA TYR A 84 -0.89 -7.45 24.55
C TYR A 84 -0.60 -5.94 24.54
N GLN A 85 -0.43 -5.34 23.35
CA GLN A 85 -0.17 -3.90 23.22
C GLN A 85 -1.27 -3.04 23.86
N TYR A 86 -2.54 -3.43 23.72
CA TYR A 86 -3.66 -2.72 24.36
C TYR A 86 -3.53 -2.71 25.88
N TYR A 87 -3.37 -3.89 26.49
CA TYR A 87 -3.30 -4.01 27.95
C TYR A 87 -2.00 -3.47 28.54
N MET A 88 -0.88 -3.51 27.81
CA MET A 88 0.33 -2.81 28.24
C MET A 88 0.12 -1.31 28.36
N LYS A 89 -0.56 -0.69 27.38
CA LYS A 89 -0.82 0.76 27.29
C LYS A 89 -1.95 1.26 28.20
N LYS A 90 -3.06 0.52 28.34
CA LYS A 90 -4.24 0.95 29.14
C LYS A 90 -4.34 0.32 30.52
N GLY A 91 -3.63 -0.77 30.77
CA GLY A 91 -3.85 -1.60 31.95
C GLY A 91 -5.16 -2.39 31.89
N ILE A 92 -5.31 -3.30 32.84
CA ILE A 92 -6.46 -4.18 32.99
C ILE A 92 -7.47 -3.50 33.93
N SER A 93 -8.67 -3.23 33.41
CA SER A 93 -9.68 -2.48 34.16
C SER A 93 -10.40 -3.31 35.22
N ARG A 94 -10.81 -2.68 36.33
CA ARG A 94 -11.66 -3.30 37.38
C ARG A 94 -12.88 -4.04 36.81
N LYS A 95 -13.53 -3.51 35.77
CA LYS A 95 -14.71 -4.14 35.14
C LYS A 95 -14.39 -5.51 34.54
N ILE A 96 -13.18 -5.70 34.01
CA ILE A 96 -12.72 -6.99 33.46
C ILE A 96 -12.45 -7.98 34.61
N VAL A 97 -11.69 -7.56 35.62
CA VAL A 97 -11.36 -8.41 36.79
C VAL A 97 -12.64 -8.88 37.52
N VAL A 98 -13.62 -7.99 37.72
CA VAL A 98 -14.90 -8.36 38.36
C VAL A 98 -15.67 -9.38 37.51
N LYS A 99 -15.85 -9.14 36.20
CA LYS A 99 -16.55 -10.06 35.30
C LYS A 99 -15.88 -11.45 35.25
N GLU A 100 -14.55 -11.48 35.33
CA GLU A 100 -13.78 -12.72 35.33
C GLU A 100 -13.93 -13.50 36.65
N ILE A 101 -13.89 -12.80 37.78
CA ILE A 101 -14.20 -13.38 39.10
C ILE A 101 -15.61 -13.97 39.12
N GLU A 102 -16.61 -13.28 38.56
CA GLU A 102 -17.99 -13.77 38.43
C GLU A 102 -18.07 -15.02 37.53
N ARG A 103 -17.28 -15.07 36.44
CA ARG A 103 -17.13 -16.28 35.60
C ARG A 103 -16.57 -17.45 36.40
N LEU A 104 -15.50 -17.23 37.17
CA LEU A 104 -14.84 -18.27 37.97
C LEU A 104 -15.71 -18.77 39.13
N GLN A 105 -16.42 -17.87 39.84
CA GLN A 105 -17.42 -18.25 40.84
C GLN A 105 -18.51 -19.14 40.23
N SER A 106 -18.98 -18.79 39.03
CA SER A 106 -19.99 -19.56 38.30
C SER A 106 -19.46 -20.93 37.82
N ALA A 107 -18.21 -20.99 37.38
CA ALA A 107 -17.53 -22.22 36.99
C ALA A 107 -17.32 -23.16 38.20
N ALA A 108 -16.78 -22.65 39.32
CA ALA A 108 -16.62 -23.40 40.57
C ALA A 108 -17.96 -23.98 41.06
N MET A 109 -19.03 -23.17 41.08
CA MET A 109 -20.37 -23.66 41.44
C MET A 109 -20.89 -24.76 40.49
N LYS A 110 -20.49 -24.76 39.21
CA LYS A 110 -20.86 -25.80 38.25
C LYS A 110 -20.04 -27.08 38.47
N GLU A 111 -18.74 -26.96 38.75
CA GLU A 111 -17.87 -28.09 39.09
C GLU A 111 -18.37 -28.80 40.35
N LEU A 112 -18.65 -28.06 41.42
CA LEU A 112 -19.18 -28.60 42.69
C LEU A 112 -20.56 -29.25 42.55
N ARG A 113 -21.39 -28.79 41.61
CA ARG A 113 -22.69 -29.45 41.30
C ARG A 113 -22.52 -30.77 40.54
N ASN A 114 -21.49 -30.87 39.70
CA ASN A 114 -21.21 -32.07 38.92
C ASN A 114 -20.48 -33.14 39.76
N SER A 115 -19.66 -32.71 40.73
CA SER A 115 -18.87 -33.57 41.62
C SER A 115 -18.96 -33.05 43.06
N PRO A 116 -20.01 -33.44 43.83
CA PRO A 116 -20.29 -32.89 45.17
C PRO A 116 -19.23 -33.16 46.24
N GLU A 117 -18.32 -34.11 46.01
CA GLU A 117 -17.20 -34.42 46.91
C GLU A 117 -16.01 -33.45 46.80
N LEU A 118 -15.92 -32.64 45.73
CA LEU A 118 -14.85 -31.64 45.59
C LEU A 118 -14.99 -30.51 46.61
N GLN A 119 -13.86 -30.05 47.16
CA GLN A 119 -13.79 -28.75 47.83
C GLN A 119 -13.62 -27.61 46.82
N VAL A 120 -13.92 -26.36 47.25
CA VAL A 120 -13.74 -25.17 46.40
C VAL A 120 -12.28 -25.08 45.93
N GLU A 121 -11.35 -25.33 46.84
CA GLU A 121 -9.91 -25.24 46.66
C GLU A 121 -9.33 -26.31 45.70
N GLU A 122 -10.12 -27.33 45.36
CA GLU A 122 -9.73 -28.41 44.45
C GLU A 122 -10.20 -28.16 43.00
N THR A 123 -11.20 -27.27 42.83
CA THR A 123 -11.78 -26.91 41.53
C THR A 123 -10.74 -26.31 40.57
N GLN A 124 -10.97 -26.49 39.28
CA GLN A 124 -10.15 -25.87 38.23
C GLN A 124 -10.32 -24.34 38.25
N ALA A 125 -11.54 -23.85 38.46
CA ALA A 125 -11.83 -22.43 38.62
C ALA A 125 -11.08 -21.78 39.81
N TRP A 126 -10.83 -22.51 40.90
CA TRP A 126 -9.98 -22.02 42.00
C TRP A 126 -8.51 -21.88 41.60
N LYS A 127 -7.97 -22.81 40.80
CA LYS A 127 -6.59 -22.74 40.30
C LYS A 127 -6.41 -21.54 39.36
N GLU A 128 -7.39 -21.29 38.48
CA GLU A 128 -7.44 -20.05 37.67
C GLU A 128 -7.55 -18.80 38.56
N PHE A 129 -8.36 -18.84 39.62
CA PHE A 129 -8.50 -17.73 40.56
C PHE A 129 -7.19 -17.41 41.31
N LEU A 130 -6.41 -18.42 41.72
CA LEU A 130 -5.09 -18.23 42.34
C LEU A 130 -4.15 -17.39 41.45
N THR A 131 -4.16 -17.62 40.13
CA THR A 131 -3.41 -16.82 39.16
C THR A 131 -3.88 -15.35 39.12
N ILE A 132 -5.18 -15.10 39.31
CA ILE A 132 -5.76 -13.74 39.32
C ILE A 132 -5.51 -13.00 40.63
N ARG A 133 -5.69 -13.65 41.80
CA ARG A 133 -5.53 -12.99 43.11
C ARG A 133 -4.07 -12.71 43.48
N GLY A 134 -3.13 -13.39 42.82
CA GLY A 134 -1.70 -13.24 43.08
C GLY A 134 -1.36 -13.52 44.54
N SER A 135 -0.63 -12.61 45.17
CA SER A 135 -0.16 -12.70 46.55
C SER A 135 -1.24 -12.45 47.62
N VAL A 136 -2.41 -11.93 47.25
CA VAL A 136 -3.45 -11.48 48.21
C VAL A 136 -4.25 -12.67 48.75
N ASP A 137 -4.37 -12.83 50.07
CA ASP A 137 -5.08 -13.97 50.64
C ASP A 137 -6.60 -13.78 50.74
N LEU A 138 -7.33 -14.53 49.90
CA LEU A 138 -8.76 -14.33 49.61
C LEU A 138 -9.47 -15.63 49.23
N SER A 139 -10.70 -15.81 49.73
CA SER A 139 -11.66 -16.78 49.21
C SER A 139 -12.28 -16.30 47.88
N LEU A 140 -12.61 -17.24 47.00
CA LEU A 140 -13.23 -16.97 45.68
C LEU A 140 -14.64 -16.41 45.84
N PHE A 141 -15.36 -16.89 46.86
CA PHE A 141 -16.63 -16.34 47.31
C PHE A 141 -16.40 -15.29 48.40
N ASN A 142 -17.27 -14.26 48.49
CA ASN A 142 -17.22 -13.14 49.45
C ASN A 142 -16.07 -12.12 49.29
N ILE A 143 -15.70 -11.78 48.05
CA ILE A 143 -14.68 -10.75 47.77
C ILE A 143 -15.24 -9.34 48.03
N LYS A 144 -14.60 -8.61 48.96
CA LYS A 144 -14.92 -7.21 49.29
C LYS A 144 -14.27 -6.22 48.31
N GLU A 145 -14.87 -5.04 48.18
CA GLU A 145 -14.40 -3.97 47.29
C GLU A 145 -12.93 -3.56 47.52
N SER A 146 -12.49 -3.52 48.78
CA SER A 146 -11.08 -3.23 49.13
C SER A 146 -10.10 -4.23 48.52
N TYR A 147 -10.50 -5.49 48.41
CA TYR A 147 -9.66 -6.54 47.84
C TYR A 147 -9.66 -6.50 46.31
N LEU A 148 -10.80 -6.18 45.68
CA LEU A 148 -10.87 -5.95 44.23
C LEU A 148 -9.93 -4.83 43.79
N LYS A 149 -9.84 -3.74 44.58
CA LYS A 149 -8.88 -2.66 44.32
C LYS A 149 -7.43 -3.18 44.37
N ASN A 150 -7.05 -3.89 45.43
CA ASN A 150 -5.70 -4.43 45.58
C ASN A 150 -5.34 -5.43 44.45
N ILE A 151 -6.27 -6.30 44.04
CA ILE A 151 -6.06 -7.22 42.91
C ILE A 151 -5.80 -6.43 41.61
N VAL A 152 -6.60 -5.40 41.32
CA VAL A 152 -6.43 -4.56 40.13
C VAL A 152 -5.09 -3.80 40.17
N GLU A 153 -4.67 -3.33 41.34
CA GLU A 153 -3.37 -2.65 41.52
C GLU A 153 -2.20 -3.64 41.31
N GLU A 154 -2.24 -4.83 41.93
CA GLU A 154 -1.23 -5.89 41.78
C GLU A 154 -1.10 -6.38 40.34
N ILE A 155 -2.22 -6.66 39.66
CA ILE A 155 -2.23 -7.07 38.24
C ILE A 155 -1.56 -6.01 37.34
N ASN A 156 -1.72 -4.72 37.66
CA ASN A 156 -1.18 -3.62 36.86
C ASN A 156 0.22 -3.14 37.31
N ALA A 157 0.73 -3.63 38.45
CA ALA A 157 1.96 -3.13 39.07
C ALA A 157 3.22 -3.35 38.23
N SER A 158 3.26 -4.41 37.41
CA SER A 158 4.37 -4.69 36.50
C SER A 158 3.90 -5.14 35.11
N PRO A 159 4.71 -4.95 34.04
CA PRO A 159 4.47 -5.57 32.73
C PRO A 159 4.34 -7.09 32.81
N GLN A 160 5.07 -7.75 33.71
CA GLN A 160 5.06 -9.19 33.91
C GLN A 160 3.71 -9.70 34.43
N GLN A 161 3.15 -9.04 35.46
CA GLN A 161 1.82 -9.38 35.99
C GLN A 161 0.72 -9.12 34.95
N LYS A 162 0.80 -7.99 34.22
CA LYS A 162 -0.12 -7.72 33.11
C LYS A 162 -0.02 -8.78 32.01
N ASN A 163 1.18 -9.20 31.62
CA ASN A 163 1.38 -10.25 30.62
C ASN A 163 0.79 -11.59 31.07
N LEU A 164 1.03 -11.99 32.33
CA LEU A 164 0.47 -13.24 32.88
C LEU A 164 -1.06 -13.23 32.87
N PHE A 165 -1.69 -12.12 33.26
CA PHE A 165 -3.14 -12.00 33.18
C PHE A 165 -3.64 -12.03 31.72
N VAL A 166 -2.93 -11.39 30.78
CA VAL A 166 -3.31 -11.47 29.36
C VAL A 166 -3.17 -12.90 28.82
N SER A 167 -2.08 -13.62 29.14
CA SER A 167 -1.80 -14.96 28.60
C SER A 167 -2.70 -16.04 29.19
N GLU A 168 -2.92 -16.04 30.50
CA GLU A 168 -3.65 -17.14 31.19
C GLU A 168 -5.16 -16.91 31.24
N ILE A 169 -5.63 -15.66 31.14
CA ILE A 169 -7.04 -15.32 31.40
C ILE A 169 -7.73 -14.69 30.18
N ILE A 170 -7.07 -13.76 29.49
CA ILE A 170 -7.70 -13.02 28.38
C ILE A 170 -7.62 -13.80 27.07
N LEU A 171 -6.42 -14.16 26.62
CA LEU A 171 -6.21 -14.84 25.33
C LEU A 171 -6.89 -16.21 25.20
N PRO A 172 -7.04 -17.04 26.25
CA PRO A 172 -7.80 -18.30 26.17
C PRO A 172 -9.29 -18.11 25.89
N GLN A 173 -9.81 -16.88 25.96
CA GLN A 173 -11.18 -16.53 25.58
C GLN A 173 -11.30 -16.12 24.09
N LEU A 174 -10.21 -16.13 23.32
CA LEU A 174 -10.26 -15.95 21.86
C LEU A 174 -10.90 -17.19 21.21
N ASN A 175 -12.03 -16.98 20.54
CA ASN A 175 -12.62 -18.02 19.70
C ASN A 175 -11.81 -18.18 18.40
N LEU A 176 -11.12 -19.31 18.27
CA LEU A 176 -10.50 -19.72 17.02
C LEU A 176 -11.50 -20.54 16.19
N PHE A 177 -11.71 -20.14 14.94
CA PHE A 177 -12.52 -20.91 13.99
C PHE A 177 -11.67 -22.07 13.47
N SER A 178 -12.25 -23.26 13.36
CA SER A 178 -11.55 -24.44 12.82
C SER A 178 -11.37 -24.36 11.30
N HIS A 179 -12.34 -23.75 10.61
CA HIS A 179 -12.36 -23.60 9.16
C HIS A 179 -12.71 -22.17 8.77
N LYS A 180 -12.18 -21.71 7.64
CA LYS A 180 -12.47 -20.40 7.03
C LYS A 180 -12.81 -20.61 5.56
N THR A 181 -13.97 -20.10 5.14
CA THR A 181 -14.25 -19.89 3.72
C THR A 181 -13.61 -18.58 3.28
N SER A 182 -12.91 -18.58 2.14
CA SER A 182 -12.33 -17.34 1.57
C SER A 182 -12.81 -17.09 0.14
N CYS A 183 -12.86 -15.81 -0.22
CA CYS A 183 -13.19 -15.30 -1.55
C CYS A 183 -12.41 -13.99 -1.72
N ASN A 184 -11.99 -13.67 -2.93
CA ASN A 184 -11.21 -12.46 -3.24
C ASN A 184 -11.72 -11.76 -4.51
N SER A 185 -11.13 -10.61 -4.83
CA SER A 185 -11.45 -9.81 -6.01
C SER A 185 -11.30 -10.57 -7.34
N HIS A 186 -10.32 -11.46 -7.47
CA HIS A 186 -10.15 -12.33 -8.64
C HIS A 186 -11.33 -13.28 -8.81
N ASN A 187 -11.78 -13.93 -7.72
CA ASN A 187 -12.96 -14.80 -7.76
C ASN A 187 -14.22 -14.04 -8.20
N LEU A 188 -14.43 -12.85 -7.63
CA LEU A 188 -15.58 -12.00 -7.99
C LEU A 188 -15.56 -11.66 -9.48
N VAL A 189 -14.42 -11.18 -10.00
CA VAL A 189 -14.24 -10.86 -11.42
C VAL A 189 -14.46 -12.09 -12.30
N ASP A 190 -13.99 -13.26 -11.88
CA ASP A 190 -14.09 -14.48 -12.70
C ASP A 190 -15.55 -14.93 -12.91
N ARG A 191 -16.47 -14.62 -11.98
CA ARG A 191 -17.91 -14.95 -12.09
C ARG A 191 -18.68 -14.16 -13.14
N TYR A 192 -18.19 -13.00 -13.60
CA TYR A 192 -18.92 -12.15 -14.55
C TYR A 192 -18.34 -12.23 -15.97
N SER A 193 -19.23 -12.23 -16.97
CA SER A 193 -18.86 -12.23 -18.39
C SER A 193 -18.60 -10.83 -18.96
N LYS A 194 -19.06 -9.78 -18.28
CA LYS A 194 -18.84 -8.37 -18.61
C LYS A 194 -18.70 -7.57 -17.32
N LEU A 195 -17.67 -6.74 -17.24
CA LEU A 195 -17.35 -5.90 -16.09
C LEU A 195 -16.88 -4.54 -16.58
N ALA A 196 -17.15 -3.52 -15.79
CA ALA A 196 -16.62 -2.18 -15.95
C ALA A 196 -16.43 -1.58 -14.55
N GLY A 197 -15.41 -0.75 -14.40
CA GLY A 197 -15.09 -0.07 -13.15
C GLY A 197 -14.13 1.09 -13.42
N CYS A 198 -14.04 2.01 -12.47
CA CYS A 198 -13.13 3.15 -12.51
C CYS A 198 -12.30 3.18 -11.22
N THR A 199 -11.08 3.73 -11.31
CA THR A 199 -10.25 4.05 -10.15
C THR A 199 -9.61 5.41 -10.37
N GLY A 200 -9.62 6.25 -9.34
CA GLY A 200 -8.90 7.53 -9.36
C GLY A 200 -7.38 7.36 -9.21
N THR A 201 -6.88 6.13 -9.02
CA THR A 201 -5.47 5.88 -8.70
C THR A 201 -5.03 4.50 -9.24
N LEU A 202 -4.80 4.43 -10.56
CA LEU A 202 -4.39 3.21 -11.27
C LEU A 202 -2.87 2.94 -11.08
N TRP A 203 -2.46 2.62 -9.86
CA TRP A 203 -1.04 2.46 -9.51
C TRP A 203 -0.48 1.05 -9.76
N ASN A 204 -1.32 0.00 -9.74
CA ASN A 204 -0.91 -1.37 -10.10
C ASN A 204 -2.00 -2.09 -10.90
N SER A 205 -2.01 -1.89 -12.23
CA SER A 205 -2.92 -2.61 -13.13
C SER A 205 -2.56 -4.09 -13.32
N LYS A 206 -1.32 -4.50 -13.01
CA LYS A 206 -0.83 -5.87 -13.23
C LYS A 206 -1.29 -6.85 -12.15
N SER A 207 -1.62 -6.36 -10.95
CA SER A 207 -2.26 -7.18 -9.91
C SER A 207 -3.76 -7.39 -10.14
N MET A 208 -4.37 -6.76 -11.16
CA MET A 208 -5.78 -6.96 -11.47
C MET A 208 -5.98 -8.26 -12.26
N HIS A 209 -7.11 -8.94 -12.03
CA HIS A 209 -7.49 -10.14 -12.76
C HIS A 209 -7.54 -9.90 -14.28
N THR A 210 -6.92 -10.78 -15.07
CA THR A 210 -6.64 -10.57 -16.53
C THR A 210 -7.84 -10.31 -17.43
N LYS A 211 -9.08 -10.64 -17.01
CA LYS A 211 -10.34 -10.20 -17.66
C LYS A 211 -10.53 -8.68 -17.68
N LEU A 212 -9.86 -7.93 -16.81
CA LEU A 212 -9.95 -6.47 -16.73
C LEU A 212 -8.88 -5.81 -17.62
N GLN A 213 -9.31 -4.92 -18.50
CA GLN A 213 -8.42 -4.10 -19.32
C GLN A 213 -8.36 -2.70 -18.73
N ALA A 214 -7.35 -2.45 -17.89
CA ALA A 214 -7.13 -1.14 -17.31
C ALA A 214 -6.64 -0.14 -18.38
N VAL A 215 -7.33 0.99 -18.50
CA VAL A 215 -6.98 2.07 -19.44
C VAL A 215 -6.53 3.30 -18.63
N PRO A 216 -5.21 3.60 -18.57
CA PRO A 216 -4.72 4.78 -17.87
C PRO A 216 -5.00 6.07 -18.66
N GLU A 217 -5.22 7.17 -17.94
CA GLU A 217 -5.12 8.51 -18.54
C GLU A 217 -3.64 8.87 -18.73
N ALA A 218 -3.24 9.23 -19.95
CA ALA A 218 -1.84 9.41 -20.28
C ALA A 218 -1.28 10.74 -19.73
N GLY A 219 -0.23 10.64 -18.91
CA GLY A 219 0.62 11.77 -18.54
C GLY A 219 0.27 12.51 -17.24
N THR A 220 -0.82 12.15 -16.54
CA THR A 220 -1.27 12.82 -15.29
C THR A 220 -0.19 12.80 -14.19
N ASP A 221 0.42 11.64 -13.93
CA ASP A 221 1.50 11.51 -12.94
C ASP A 221 2.75 12.27 -13.38
N MET A 222 3.15 12.13 -14.65
CA MET A 222 4.34 12.80 -15.21
C MET A 222 4.22 14.33 -15.16
N LYS A 223 3.02 14.87 -15.40
CA LYS A 223 2.72 16.31 -15.25
C LYS A 223 2.94 16.76 -13.79
N THR A 224 2.50 15.97 -12.83
CA THR A 224 2.71 16.23 -11.39
C THR A 224 4.20 16.18 -11.03
N ILE A 225 4.90 15.12 -11.44
CA ILE A 225 6.34 14.94 -11.20
C ILE A 225 7.13 16.10 -11.81
N LYS A 226 6.79 16.55 -13.02
CA LYS A 226 7.41 17.70 -13.68
C LYS A 226 7.25 18.98 -12.85
N VAL A 227 6.04 19.27 -12.35
CA VAL A 227 5.78 20.46 -11.51
C VAL A 227 6.61 20.43 -10.23
N LEU A 228 6.68 19.28 -9.54
CA LEU A 228 7.52 19.10 -8.35
C LEU A 228 9.01 19.25 -8.68
N TRP A 229 9.46 18.74 -9.82
CA TRP A 229 10.85 18.84 -10.27
C TRP A 229 11.24 20.28 -10.67
N GLU A 230 10.34 21.05 -11.26
CA GLU A 230 10.59 22.44 -11.65
C GLU A 230 10.55 23.42 -10.46
N HIS A 231 9.88 23.06 -9.37
CA HIS A 231 9.54 24.02 -8.30
C HIS A 231 9.89 23.58 -6.86
N SER A 232 10.20 22.30 -6.63
CA SER A 232 10.45 21.72 -5.31
C SER A 232 11.73 20.86 -5.25
N ARG A 233 12.52 20.81 -6.32
CA ARG A 233 13.67 19.89 -6.44
C ARG A 233 14.72 20.00 -5.34
N ASN A 234 15.02 21.22 -4.92
CA ASN A 234 15.99 21.53 -3.87
C ASN A 234 15.31 21.94 -2.56
N GLU A 235 13.97 21.91 -2.50
CA GLU A 235 13.17 22.27 -1.33
C GLU A 235 13.00 21.06 -0.41
N VAL A 236 14.13 20.45 -0.02
CA VAL A 236 14.18 19.23 0.80
C VAL A 236 14.91 19.56 2.10
N TYR A 237 14.25 19.33 3.23
CA TYR A 237 14.74 19.70 4.55
C TYR A 237 14.77 18.47 5.46
N THR A 238 15.81 18.38 6.30
CA THR A 238 15.90 17.29 7.29
C THR A 238 15.57 17.78 8.69
N VAL A 239 14.80 16.97 9.41
CA VAL A 239 14.45 17.16 10.84
C VAL A 239 14.87 15.93 11.65
N GLN A 240 14.95 16.07 12.97
CA GLN A 240 15.00 14.93 13.89
C GLN A 240 13.58 14.62 14.39
N GLU A 241 13.20 13.34 14.40
CA GLU A 241 11.94 12.90 15.02
C GLU A 241 11.90 13.26 16.51
N GLY A 242 10.69 13.55 17.00
CA GLY A 242 10.46 14.04 18.35
C GLY A 242 9.00 14.43 18.55
N SER A 243 8.71 15.21 19.59
CA SER A 243 7.35 15.71 19.80
C SER A 243 6.93 16.68 18.68
N PRO A 244 5.62 16.79 18.37
CA PRO A 244 5.08 17.78 17.43
C PRO A 244 5.59 19.20 17.68
N GLU A 245 5.72 19.61 18.95
CA GLU A 245 6.26 20.92 19.33
C GLU A 245 7.74 21.09 18.96
N ALA A 246 8.56 20.07 19.22
CA ALA A 246 9.98 20.08 18.83
C ALA A 246 10.16 20.10 17.30
N LEU A 247 9.29 19.42 16.55
CA LEU A 247 9.28 19.46 15.08
C LEU A 247 8.90 20.87 14.56
N LEU A 248 7.85 21.49 15.12
CA LEU A 248 7.42 22.85 14.76
C LEU A 248 8.51 23.89 15.07
N MET A 249 9.22 23.74 16.21
CA MET A 249 10.36 24.59 16.57
C MET A 249 11.53 24.41 15.57
N GLN A 250 11.91 23.17 15.23
CA GLN A 250 12.94 22.91 14.22
C GLN A 250 12.64 23.55 12.86
N LEU A 251 11.37 23.50 12.42
CA LEU A 251 10.93 24.16 11.17
C LEU A 251 11.06 25.68 11.26
N SER A 252 10.72 26.27 12.41
CA SER A 252 10.86 27.71 12.69
C SER A 252 12.33 28.16 12.72
N ASP A 253 13.19 27.40 13.38
CA ASP A 253 14.64 27.66 13.48
C ASP A 253 15.33 27.58 12.11
N GLN A 254 14.92 26.62 11.27
CA GLN A 254 15.33 26.52 9.87
C GLN A 254 14.68 27.58 8.95
N LYS A 255 13.81 28.44 9.48
CA LYS A 255 13.06 29.51 8.77
C LYS A 255 12.19 28.97 7.63
N ILE A 256 11.65 27.76 7.81
CA ILE A 256 10.80 27.10 6.82
C ILE A 256 9.36 27.63 6.99
N CYS A 257 8.95 28.53 6.12
CA CYS A 257 7.57 29.03 6.05
C CYS A 257 6.65 28.04 5.32
N TYR A 258 5.42 27.87 5.81
CA TYR A 258 4.39 27.00 5.26
C TYR A 258 2.98 27.46 5.63
N ASP A 259 2.01 26.97 4.86
CA ASP A 259 0.56 27.16 5.04
C ASP A 259 -0.17 25.84 5.31
N LEU A 260 0.37 24.73 4.82
CA LEU A 260 -0.18 23.38 4.96
C LEU A 260 0.90 22.45 5.50
N ILE A 261 0.56 21.55 6.42
CA ILE A 261 1.32 20.32 6.69
C ILE A 261 0.46 19.15 6.21
N SER A 262 1.03 18.32 5.34
CA SER A 262 0.47 17.06 4.85
C SER A 262 1.35 15.92 5.37
N ASP A 263 0.95 15.32 6.49
CA ASP A 263 1.80 14.40 7.25
C ASP A 263 1.76 12.95 6.71
N ALA A 264 2.05 12.78 5.43
CA ALA A 264 2.02 11.49 4.74
C ALA A 264 3.09 10.50 5.24
N GLY A 265 4.19 11.01 5.81
CA GLY A 265 5.21 10.24 6.51
C GLY A 265 4.86 9.91 7.97
N GLY A 266 3.79 10.50 8.51
CA GLY A 266 3.28 10.22 9.86
C GLY A 266 4.20 10.69 10.99
N TYR A 267 4.86 11.84 10.87
CA TYR A 267 5.81 12.36 11.88
C TYR A 267 5.09 12.96 13.10
N PHE A 268 3.88 13.48 12.92
CA PHE A 268 3.10 14.18 13.96
C PHE A 268 2.15 13.21 14.69
N LYS A 269 2.73 12.34 15.53
CA LYS A 269 2.01 11.20 16.17
C LYS A 269 1.35 11.53 17.52
N GLU A 270 1.86 12.51 18.26
CA GLU A 270 1.49 12.71 19.68
C GLU A 270 0.30 13.66 19.87
N GLY A 271 -0.58 13.35 20.83
CA GLY A 271 -1.69 14.22 21.24
C GLY A 271 -2.90 14.29 20.29
N GLY A 272 -2.77 13.79 19.06
CA GLY A 272 -3.83 13.81 18.03
C GLY A 272 -4.03 15.19 17.39
N ASN A 273 -4.84 15.22 16.32
CA ASN A 273 -4.92 16.35 15.39
C ASN A 273 -5.22 17.70 16.07
N LEU A 274 -6.10 17.71 17.09
CA LEU A 274 -6.41 18.91 17.86
C LEU A 274 -5.21 19.47 18.63
N ALA A 275 -4.40 18.60 19.26
CA ALA A 275 -3.22 19.04 20.01
C ALA A 275 -2.18 19.65 19.07
N ILE A 276 -1.93 18.98 17.93
CA ILE A 276 -1.00 19.43 16.89
C ILE A 276 -1.49 20.75 16.27
N ALA A 277 -2.76 20.86 15.90
CA ALA A 277 -3.35 22.08 15.36
C ALA A 277 -3.28 23.25 16.35
N ARG A 278 -3.49 23.01 17.66
CA ARG A 278 -3.33 24.04 18.70
C ARG A 278 -1.86 24.47 18.88
N GLN A 279 -0.90 23.57 18.76
CA GLN A 279 0.53 23.93 18.80
C GLN A 279 0.92 24.72 17.54
N MET A 280 0.52 24.26 16.36
CA MET A 280 0.75 24.95 15.09
C MET A 280 0.12 26.35 15.06
N ALA A 281 -1.09 26.53 15.61
CA ALA A 281 -1.72 27.85 15.75
C ALA A 281 -0.93 28.80 16.65
N LYS A 282 -0.37 28.30 17.77
CA LYS A 282 0.48 29.08 18.68
C LYS A 282 1.81 29.47 18.06
N VAL A 283 2.44 28.57 17.30
CA VAL A 283 3.75 28.82 16.65
C VAL A 283 3.60 29.76 15.46
N ASN A 284 2.57 29.58 14.64
CA ASN A 284 2.41 30.32 13.38
C ASN A 284 1.58 31.61 13.53
N GLY A 285 0.81 31.76 14.61
CA GLY A 285 -0.07 32.92 14.85
C GLY A 285 -1.35 32.96 13.99
N ASN A 286 -1.59 31.94 13.15
CA ASN A 286 -2.77 31.80 12.29
C ASN A 286 -3.73 30.74 12.84
N SER A 287 -5.01 30.82 12.50
CA SER A 287 -5.95 29.71 12.71
C SER A 287 -5.53 28.48 11.91
N VAL A 288 -5.67 27.29 12.48
CA VAL A 288 -5.35 26.01 11.83
C VAL A 288 -6.60 25.18 11.60
N VAL A 289 -6.82 24.75 10.35
CA VAL A 289 -7.85 23.79 9.95
C VAL A 289 -7.32 22.36 10.07
N PHE A 290 -8.09 21.47 10.67
CA PHE A 290 -7.76 20.06 10.88
C PHE A 290 -9.04 19.20 10.88
N TYR A 291 -8.89 17.87 10.86
CA TYR A 291 -10.01 16.93 11.03
C TYR A 291 -10.11 16.48 12.48
N ASN A 292 -11.30 16.64 13.09
CA ASN A 292 -11.55 16.29 14.49
C ASN A 292 -11.80 14.78 14.70
N GLU A 293 -12.04 14.35 15.94
CA GLU A 293 -12.30 12.93 16.28
C GLU A 293 -13.56 12.32 15.62
N ARG A 294 -14.42 13.15 15.01
CA ARG A 294 -15.63 12.75 14.27
C ARG A 294 -15.43 12.81 12.74
N ASN A 295 -14.20 13.04 12.28
CA ASN A 295 -13.87 13.28 10.87
C ASN A 295 -14.51 14.56 10.28
N GLU A 296 -14.78 15.57 11.11
CA GLU A 296 -15.33 16.85 10.67
C GLU A 296 -14.22 17.92 10.54
N GLN A 297 -14.25 18.69 9.44
CA GLN A 297 -13.34 19.82 9.24
C GLN A 297 -13.59 20.91 10.29
N THR A 298 -12.58 21.18 11.12
CA THR A 298 -12.64 22.07 12.28
C THR A 298 -11.49 23.07 12.22
N GLU A 299 -11.74 24.34 12.55
CA GLU A 299 -10.73 25.38 12.70
C GLU A 299 -10.44 25.62 14.19
N THR A 300 -9.17 25.77 14.57
CA THR A 300 -8.77 26.26 15.90
C THR A 300 -7.79 27.42 15.82
N ASN A 301 -7.96 28.40 16.69
CA ASN A 301 -7.01 29.51 16.91
C ASN A 301 -6.02 29.23 18.06
N GLY A 302 -5.91 27.97 18.51
CA GLY A 302 -5.07 27.57 19.63
C GLY A 302 -5.77 27.53 20.99
N THR A 303 -6.98 28.12 21.12
CA THR A 303 -7.82 28.06 22.33
C THR A 303 -9.26 27.60 22.06
N VAL A 304 -9.90 28.15 21.03
CA VAL A 304 -11.28 27.84 20.64
C VAL A 304 -11.29 26.95 19.40
N GLU A 305 -12.34 26.14 19.25
CA GLU A 305 -12.63 25.29 18.08
C GLU A 305 -13.98 25.70 17.49
N VAL A 306 -14.07 25.74 16.17
CA VAL A 306 -15.29 26.07 15.40
C VAL A 306 -15.33 25.18 14.15
N LEU A 307 -16.50 24.66 13.77
CA LEU A 307 -16.61 23.89 12.51
C LEU A 307 -16.25 24.78 11.32
N LEU A 308 -15.57 24.24 10.30
CA LEU A 308 -15.05 25.06 9.20
C LEU A 308 -16.16 25.77 8.41
N CYS A 309 -17.34 25.16 8.32
CA CYS A 309 -18.54 25.74 7.71
C CYS A 309 -19.11 26.95 8.48
N GLU A 310 -18.81 27.07 9.77
CA GLU A 310 -19.22 28.19 10.63
C GLU A 310 -18.13 29.27 10.74
N SER A 311 -16.88 28.94 10.38
CA SER A 311 -15.74 29.84 10.49
C SER A 311 -15.79 30.99 9.48
N LYS A 312 -15.63 32.21 10.01
CA LYS A 312 -15.57 33.47 9.25
C LYS A 312 -14.15 33.90 8.86
N THR A 313 -13.13 33.12 9.23
CA THR A 313 -11.73 33.43 8.96
C THR A 313 -11.45 33.37 7.44
N PRO A 314 -10.86 34.39 6.81
CA PRO A 314 -10.50 34.33 5.39
C PRO A 314 -9.45 33.24 5.12
N ILE A 315 -9.55 32.54 3.97
CA ILE A 315 -8.59 31.49 3.56
C ILE A 315 -7.11 31.93 3.69
N PRO A 316 -6.69 33.16 3.32
CA PRO A 316 -5.29 33.58 3.49
C PRO A 316 -4.80 33.75 4.93
N MET A 317 -5.71 33.75 5.92
CA MET A 317 -5.42 33.82 7.37
C MET A 317 -5.53 32.46 8.05
N ARG A 318 -5.75 31.39 7.27
CA ARG A 318 -5.77 30.00 7.73
C ARG A 318 -4.48 29.29 7.33
N SER A 319 -4.05 28.39 8.19
CA SER A 319 -3.14 27.29 7.85
C SER A 319 -3.89 25.96 8.00
N THR A 320 -3.32 24.85 7.53
CA THR A 320 -3.98 23.53 7.55
C THR A 320 -3.04 22.45 8.06
N PHE A 321 -3.53 21.53 8.87
CA PHE A 321 -2.85 20.29 9.26
C PHE A 321 -3.68 19.09 8.81
N LEU A 322 -3.07 18.22 8.02
CA LEU A 322 -3.62 16.92 7.62
C LEU A 322 -2.69 15.84 8.17
N ASP A 323 -3.24 14.90 8.93
CA ASP A 323 -2.53 13.68 9.31
C ASP A 323 -2.44 12.71 8.12
N GLN A 324 -1.78 11.57 8.35
CA GLN A 324 -1.59 10.53 7.33
C GLN A 324 -2.88 9.99 6.69
N CYS A 325 -3.99 9.82 7.42
CA CYS A 325 -5.23 9.30 6.80
C CYS A 325 -5.99 10.39 6.04
N HIS A 326 -5.78 11.67 6.38
CA HIS A 326 -6.32 12.81 5.65
C HIS A 326 -5.37 13.34 4.56
N THR A 327 -4.26 12.66 4.23
CA THR A 327 -3.47 12.98 3.02
C THR A 327 -4.09 12.44 1.72
N THR A 328 -5.03 11.50 1.82
CA THR A 328 -5.92 11.06 0.73
C THR A 328 -7.37 11.53 1.01
N GLY A 329 -8.23 11.63 -0.01
CA GLY A 329 -9.65 12.02 0.11
C GLY A 329 -9.91 13.50 0.50
N ALA A 330 -9.22 14.04 1.51
CA ALA A 330 -9.49 15.35 2.10
C ALA A 330 -9.42 16.54 1.12
N ASP A 331 -10.41 17.44 1.19
CA ASP A 331 -10.47 18.68 0.39
C ASP A 331 -10.60 19.92 1.30
N VAL A 332 -9.48 20.58 1.58
CA VAL A 332 -9.43 21.85 2.32
C VAL A 332 -8.88 22.94 1.40
N LYS A 333 -9.71 23.93 1.07
CA LYS A 333 -9.38 25.03 0.13
C LYS A 333 -8.21 25.88 0.66
N GLN A 334 -7.03 25.74 0.04
CA GLN A 334 -5.81 26.50 0.36
C GLN A 334 -5.72 27.85 -0.37
N LYS A 335 -4.90 28.78 0.11
CA LYS A 335 -4.67 30.07 -0.57
C LYS A 335 -3.98 29.89 -1.94
N PRO A 336 -4.14 30.82 -2.92
CA PRO A 336 -3.65 30.60 -4.30
C PRO A 336 -2.14 30.35 -4.44
N ASN A 337 -1.34 30.88 -3.53
CA ASN A 337 0.12 30.74 -3.46
C ASN A 337 0.58 29.98 -2.19
N ALA A 338 -0.23 29.02 -1.72
CA ALA A 338 0.07 28.21 -0.54
C ALA A 338 1.39 27.42 -0.69
N VAL A 339 2.17 27.36 0.39
CA VAL A 339 3.32 26.46 0.51
C VAL A 339 2.95 25.30 1.44
N GLY A 340 2.99 24.06 0.94
CA GLY A 340 2.75 22.86 1.75
C GLY A 340 4.04 22.15 2.12
N LEU A 341 4.15 21.71 3.38
CA LEU A 341 5.12 20.71 3.80
C LEU A 341 4.53 19.32 3.58
N VAL A 342 5.30 18.44 2.94
CA VAL A 342 4.96 17.02 2.77
C VAL A 342 6.04 16.18 3.44
N THR A 343 5.68 15.43 4.47
CA THR A 343 6.60 14.52 5.17
C THR A 343 6.78 13.22 4.37
N ILE A 344 7.99 12.67 4.31
CA ILE A 344 8.30 11.46 3.53
C ILE A 344 8.37 10.23 4.44
N GLY A 345 7.55 9.21 4.16
CA GLY A 345 7.56 7.95 4.91
C GLY A 345 8.64 6.97 4.43
N GLY A 346 9.21 6.17 5.32
CA GLY A 346 10.23 5.16 5.00
C GLY A 346 9.75 4.00 4.11
N ASN A 347 8.43 3.82 3.92
CA ASN A 347 7.83 2.84 3.01
C ASN A 347 6.92 3.51 1.96
N MET A 348 7.01 4.83 1.79
CA MET A 348 6.12 5.61 0.92
C MET A 348 6.24 5.17 -0.54
N LEU A 349 5.11 4.95 -1.20
CA LEU A 349 5.01 4.65 -2.63
C LEU A 349 4.90 5.95 -3.45
N LEU A 350 5.19 5.90 -4.76
CA LEU A 350 4.99 7.06 -5.63
C LEU A 350 3.54 7.54 -5.59
N ARG A 351 2.58 6.61 -5.61
CA ARG A 351 1.15 6.85 -5.39
C ARG A 351 0.88 7.78 -4.22
N ASP A 352 1.34 7.41 -3.03
CA ASP A 352 1.04 8.11 -1.78
C ASP A 352 1.65 9.52 -1.81
N LEU A 353 2.85 9.66 -2.38
CA LEU A 353 3.51 10.95 -2.59
C LEU A 353 2.67 11.86 -3.50
N LEU A 354 2.16 11.34 -4.62
CA LEU A 354 1.33 12.10 -5.56
C LEU A 354 -0.01 12.50 -4.90
N GLN A 355 -0.68 11.59 -4.18
CA GLN A 355 -1.92 11.89 -3.45
C GLN A 355 -1.74 12.97 -2.37
N ALA A 356 -0.62 12.92 -1.64
CA ALA A 356 -0.28 13.86 -0.57
C ALA A 356 0.07 15.27 -1.08
N VAL A 357 0.82 15.40 -2.18
CA VAL A 357 1.10 16.73 -2.77
C VAL A 357 -0.16 17.36 -3.34
N TRP A 358 -1.09 16.56 -3.90
CA TRP A 358 -2.33 17.04 -4.50
C TRP A 358 -3.37 17.58 -3.52
N ARG A 359 -3.10 17.57 -2.20
CA ARG A 359 -3.83 18.42 -1.24
C ARG A 359 -3.65 19.92 -1.57
N LEU A 360 -2.56 20.28 -2.25
CA LEU A 360 -2.38 21.56 -2.96
C LEU A 360 -3.00 21.48 -4.37
N ARG A 361 -4.32 21.59 -4.47
CA ARG A 361 -5.07 21.54 -5.76
C ARG A 361 -4.66 22.61 -6.78
N GLY A 362 -3.84 23.59 -6.40
CA GLY A 362 -3.27 24.64 -7.24
C GLY A 362 -1.77 24.48 -7.55
N LEU A 363 -1.20 23.27 -7.43
CA LEU A 363 0.20 22.95 -7.79
C LEU A 363 0.61 23.48 -9.16
N GLU A 364 -0.21 23.25 -10.17
CA GLU A 364 0.02 23.71 -11.57
C GLU A 364 -0.03 25.24 -11.73
N LYS A 365 -0.32 25.98 -10.66
CA LYS A 365 -0.41 27.44 -10.62
C LYS A 365 0.70 27.99 -9.74
N ALA A 366 0.37 28.61 -8.62
CA ALA A 366 1.30 29.29 -7.72
C ALA A 366 1.55 28.56 -6.39
N GLN A 367 0.92 27.40 -6.15
CA GLN A 367 1.17 26.61 -4.93
C GLN A 367 2.47 25.80 -5.06
N ARG A 368 3.14 25.56 -3.94
CA ARG A 368 4.49 24.96 -3.90
C ARG A 368 4.62 23.93 -2.79
N VAL A 369 5.47 22.93 -2.99
CA VAL A 369 5.77 21.89 -2.00
C VAL A 369 7.18 22.08 -1.46
N LYS A 370 7.36 21.78 -0.17
CA LYS A 370 8.66 21.52 0.46
C LYS A 370 8.60 20.14 1.10
N PHE A 371 9.63 19.33 0.91
CA PHE A 371 9.69 17.98 1.47
C PHE A 371 10.42 17.97 2.80
N ILE A 372 9.84 17.30 3.79
CA ILE A 372 10.42 17.11 5.12
C ILE A 372 10.79 15.64 5.28
N ILE A 373 12.04 15.37 5.65
CA ILE A 373 12.58 14.02 5.83
C ILE A 373 13.15 13.90 7.25
N SER A 374 12.86 12.84 7.99
CA SER A 374 13.55 12.57 9.26
C SER A 374 14.98 12.06 9.04
N LYS A 375 15.85 12.13 10.06
CA LYS A 375 17.22 11.57 9.96
C LYS A 375 17.21 10.06 9.74
N GLU A 376 16.19 9.40 10.27
CA GLU A 376 15.89 7.99 10.12
C GLU A 376 15.53 7.66 8.67
N VAL A 377 14.58 8.40 8.07
CA VAL A 377 14.19 8.22 6.66
C VAL A 377 15.30 8.66 5.70
N GLU A 378 16.08 9.70 6.03
CA GLU A 378 17.29 10.07 5.26
C GLU A 378 18.27 8.89 5.19
N SER A 379 18.49 8.20 6.31
CA SER A 379 19.35 7.01 6.36
C SER A 379 18.80 5.87 5.50
N ILE A 380 17.49 5.61 5.57
CA ILE A 380 16.80 4.57 4.78
C ILE A 380 16.89 4.88 3.27
N ILE A 381 16.61 6.12 2.84
CA ILE A 381 16.76 6.56 1.44
C ILE A 381 18.19 6.32 0.97
N ARG A 382 19.18 6.81 1.73
CA ARG A 382 20.60 6.66 1.37
C ARG A 382 21.04 5.20 1.35
N GLN A 383 20.53 4.34 2.24
CA GLN A 383 20.85 2.91 2.23
C GLN A 383 20.21 2.19 1.04
N SER A 384 18.94 2.49 0.72
CA SER A 384 18.23 1.89 -0.42
C SER A 384 18.87 2.29 -1.75
N LEU A 385 19.33 3.54 -1.89
CA LEU A 385 20.00 4.01 -3.11
C LEU A 385 21.46 3.53 -3.19
N LYS A 386 22.20 3.45 -2.07
CA LYS A 386 23.59 2.94 -2.04
C LYS A 386 23.73 1.46 -2.38
N LYS A 387 22.72 0.63 -2.07
CA LYS A 387 22.74 -0.81 -2.41
C LYS A 387 22.85 -1.09 -3.92
N ASN A 388 22.58 -0.10 -4.77
CA ASN A 388 22.67 -0.21 -6.23
C ASN A 388 24.04 0.20 -6.79
N HIS A 389 25.01 0.63 -5.96
CA HIS A 389 26.38 0.99 -6.39
C HIS A 389 27.44 0.04 -5.79
N ALA A 390 27.11 -1.22 -5.60
CA ALA A 390 28.00 -2.23 -5.03
C ALA A 390 29.06 -2.78 -6.02
N GLU A 391 29.74 -1.91 -6.78
CA GLU A 391 30.92 -2.29 -7.56
C GLU A 391 31.97 -1.16 -7.75
N SER A 392 32.20 -0.34 -6.72
CA SER A 392 33.47 0.41 -6.60
C SER A 392 33.84 0.72 -5.15
N LEU A 393 34.47 -0.25 -4.50
CA LEU A 393 35.15 -0.07 -3.20
C LEU A 393 36.66 0.00 -3.43
N THR A 394 37.17 1.20 -3.73
CA THR A 394 38.55 1.53 -3.37
C THR A 394 38.56 1.99 -1.91
N THR A 395 39.26 1.23 -1.08
CA THR A 395 39.46 1.53 0.33
C THR A 395 40.40 2.73 0.47
N ASP A 396 39.86 3.90 0.78
CA ASP A 396 40.64 4.94 1.46
C ASP A 396 39.79 5.72 2.46
N SER A 397 40.02 5.43 3.74
CA SER A 397 39.23 5.91 4.86
C SER A 397 40.00 6.96 5.65
N THR A 398 39.81 8.26 5.36
CA THR A 398 40.33 9.35 6.21
C THR A 398 39.63 10.71 6.06
N VAL A 399 38.55 10.83 5.29
CA VAL A 399 37.81 12.11 5.14
C VAL A 399 36.34 11.92 5.48
N GLU A 400 35.87 12.65 6.50
CA GLU A 400 34.45 12.92 6.71
C GLU A 400 33.93 13.76 5.52
N LYS A 401 33.59 13.10 4.42
CA LYS A 401 32.94 13.76 3.27
C LYS A 401 31.60 14.30 3.74
N SER A 402 31.42 15.63 3.64
CA SER A 402 30.14 16.26 3.90
C SER A 402 29.06 15.58 3.07
N ILE A 403 28.05 15.04 3.75
CA ILE A 403 27.01 14.26 3.09
C ILE A 403 26.16 15.25 2.29
N ALA A 404 26.19 15.12 0.95
CA ALA A 404 25.41 15.99 0.06
C ALA A 404 23.90 15.93 0.42
N PRO A 405 23.19 17.07 0.49
CA PRO A 405 21.77 17.08 0.84
C PRO A 405 20.96 16.24 -0.15
N LEU A 406 19.90 15.59 0.34
CA LEU A 406 18.95 14.89 -0.54
C LEU A 406 18.18 15.91 -1.38
N SER A 407 17.81 15.48 -2.59
CA SER A 407 16.99 16.22 -3.54
C SER A 407 15.66 15.51 -3.78
N PHE A 408 14.73 16.15 -4.48
CA PHE A 408 13.53 15.48 -4.98
C PHE A 408 13.86 14.30 -5.91
N ASP A 409 14.99 14.33 -6.63
CA ASP A 409 15.40 13.19 -7.46
C ASP A 409 15.66 11.94 -6.62
N ASP A 410 16.23 12.10 -5.41
CA ASP A 410 16.47 11.01 -4.47
C ASP A 410 15.16 10.48 -3.86
N ILE A 411 14.25 11.38 -3.49
CA ILE A 411 12.90 11.03 -3.00
C ILE A 411 12.15 10.26 -4.09
N LEU A 412 12.16 10.76 -5.33
CA LEU A 412 11.46 10.17 -6.46
C LEU A 412 11.99 8.76 -6.77
N ARG A 413 13.32 8.58 -6.85
CA ARG A 413 13.96 7.28 -7.01
C ARG A 413 13.57 6.31 -5.88
N PHE A 414 13.53 6.79 -4.65
CA PHE A 414 13.17 6.00 -3.48
C PHE A 414 11.70 5.53 -3.52
N VAL A 415 10.73 6.43 -3.72
CA VAL A 415 9.31 6.06 -3.73
C VAL A 415 8.92 5.21 -4.95
N ILE A 416 9.58 5.39 -6.10
CA ILE A 416 9.45 4.50 -7.26
C ILE A 416 10.00 3.12 -6.91
N THR A 417 11.18 3.04 -6.28
CA THR A 417 11.78 1.76 -5.85
C THR A 417 10.86 1.02 -4.88
N ASN A 418 10.23 1.72 -3.93
CA ASN A 418 9.26 1.14 -3.01
C ASN A 418 8.00 0.66 -3.75
N GLN A 419 7.46 1.46 -4.67
CA GLN A 419 6.30 1.08 -5.47
C GLN A 419 6.55 -0.15 -6.34
N VAL A 420 7.69 -0.24 -7.03
CA VAL A 420 8.04 -1.42 -7.84
C VAL A 420 8.21 -2.68 -6.98
N LYS A 421 8.84 -2.56 -5.80
CA LYS A 421 8.94 -3.67 -4.85
C LYS A 421 7.57 -4.15 -4.35
N GLN A 422 6.66 -3.22 -4.05
CA GLN A 422 5.32 -3.55 -3.60
C GLN A 422 4.49 -4.17 -4.73
N GLN A 423 4.48 -3.55 -5.92
CA GLN A 423 3.88 -4.10 -7.14
C GLN A 423 4.35 -5.54 -7.41
N GLY A 424 5.66 -5.81 -7.28
CA GLY A 424 6.21 -7.15 -7.50
C GLY A 424 5.65 -8.22 -6.56
N LYS A 425 5.44 -7.88 -5.28
CA LYS A 425 4.75 -8.76 -4.31
C LYS A 425 3.29 -8.96 -4.68
N ASP A 426 2.58 -7.87 -4.97
CA ASP A 426 1.15 -7.89 -5.27
C ASP A 426 0.86 -8.64 -6.58
N ASN A 427 1.75 -8.55 -7.57
CA ASN A 427 1.65 -9.29 -8.84
C ASN A 427 1.90 -10.79 -8.62
N PHE A 428 2.89 -11.16 -7.78
CA PHE A 428 3.10 -12.58 -7.44
C PHE A 428 1.92 -13.17 -6.66
N LYS A 429 1.32 -12.37 -5.76
CA LYS A 429 0.08 -12.73 -5.05
C LYS A 429 -1.10 -12.89 -6.03
N ALA A 430 -1.30 -11.93 -6.93
CA ALA A 430 -2.36 -11.94 -7.94
C ALA A 430 -2.27 -13.15 -8.87
N LEU A 431 -1.06 -13.48 -9.36
CA LEU A 431 -0.79 -14.72 -10.11
C LEU A 431 -1.31 -15.95 -9.37
N ARG A 432 -0.96 -16.13 -8.09
CA ARG A 432 -1.39 -17.29 -7.30
C ARG A 432 -2.89 -17.28 -7.03
N GLN A 433 -3.49 -16.12 -6.73
CA GLN A 433 -4.94 -15.98 -6.55
C GLN A 433 -5.72 -16.32 -7.83
N GLU A 434 -5.24 -15.87 -8.98
CA GLU A 434 -5.89 -16.13 -10.27
C GLU A 434 -5.76 -17.59 -10.72
N LEU A 435 -4.59 -18.21 -10.49
CA LEU A 435 -4.39 -19.65 -10.70
C LEU A 435 -5.30 -20.50 -9.80
N THR A 436 -5.41 -20.16 -8.51
CA THR A 436 -6.37 -20.80 -7.59
C THR A 436 -7.81 -20.60 -8.05
N SER A 437 -8.16 -19.41 -8.58
CA SER A 437 -9.50 -19.14 -9.12
C SER A 437 -9.87 -20.09 -10.29
N VAL A 438 -8.91 -20.53 -11.11
CA VAL A 438 -9.17 -21.52 -12.17
C VAL A 438 -9.70 -22.83 -11.60
N VAL A 439 -9.14 -23.31 -10.49
CA VAL A 439 -9.57 -24.55 -9.82
C VAL A 439 -10.89 -24.34 -9.09
N GLN A 440 -11.01 -23.23 -8.36
CA GLN A 440 -12.20 -22.86 -7.60
C GLN A 440 -13.44 -22.69 -8.50
N SER A 441 -13.28 -22.10 -9.69
CA SER A 441 -14.38 -21.93 -10.66
C SER A 441 -14.89 -23.25 -11.25
N LEU A 442 -14.06 -24.30 -11.37
CA LEU A 442 -14.55 -25.62 -11.80
C LEU A 442 -15.60 -26.20 -10.84
N LEU A 443 -15.41 -26.02 -9.52
CA LEU A 443 -16.40 -26.45 -8.54
C LEU A 443 -17.70 -25.63 -8.66
N LEU A 444 -17.61 -24.30 -8.77
CA LEU A 444 -18.79 -23.45 -8.90
C LEU A 444 -19.57 -23.74 -10.18
N ASP A 445 -18.90 -23.87 -11.32
CA ASP A 445 -19.56 -24.11 -12.60
C ASP A 445 -20.22 -25.50 -12.64
N LEU A 446 -19.62 -26.50 -11.98
CA LEU A 446 -20.23 -27.81 -11.77
C LEU A 446 -21.45 -27.75 -10.85
N LEU A 447 -21.37 -27.01 -9.73
CA LEU A 447 -22.48 -26.91 -8.77
C LEU A 447 -23.67 -26.14 -9.36
N LEU A 448 -23.41 -25.13 -10.19
CA LEU A 448 -24.43 -24.30 -10.84
C LEU A 448 -25.01 -24.93 -12.12
N ASN A 449 -24.29 -25.84 -12.79
CA ASN A 449 -24.81 -26.54 -13.96
C ASN A 449 -25.82 -27.65 -13.54
N ASN A 450 -27.00 -27.66 -14.16
CA ASN A 450 -28.08 -28.61 -13.88
C ASN A 450 -27.89 -29.99 -14.55
N ASP A 451 -26.95 -30.14 -15.47
CA ASP A 451 -26.63 -31.42 -16.13
C ASP A 451 -25.91 -32.41 -15.19
N PHE A 452 -25.35 -31.93 -14.07
CA PHE A 452 -24.75 -32.77 -13.03
C PHE A 452 -25.78 -33.21 -12.00
N SER A 453 -25.84 -34.52 -11.75
CA SER A 453 -26.66 -35.11 -10.70
C SER A 453 -26.15 -34.78 -9.30
N THR A 454 -27.02 -34.89 -8.29
CA THR A 454 -26.65 -34.67 -6.88
C THR A 454 -25.46 -35.53 -6.43
N GLY A 455 -25.34 -36.76 -6.93
CA GLY A 455 -24.21 -37.65 -6.61
C GLY A 455 -22.89 -37.20 -7.23
N GLU A 456 -22.91 -36.71 -8.46
CA GLU A 456 -21.74 -36.09 -9.12
C GLU A 456 -21.34 -34.79 -8.41
N LYS A 457 -22.31 -33.96 -8.03
CA LYS A 457 -22.10 -32.73 -7.24
C LYS A 457 -21.47 -33.02 -5.88
N ALA A 458 -21.98 -34.00 -5.14
CA ALA A 458 -21.40 -34.42 -3.87
C ALA A 458 -19.97 -34.96 -4.02
N LYS A 459 -19.70 -35.79 -5.04
CA LYS A 459 -18.35 -36.32 -5.29
C LYS A 459 -17.35 -35.23 -5.68
N ALA A 460 -17.76 -34.26 -6.49
CA ALA A 460 -16.91 -33.13 -6.86
C ALA A 460 -16.66 -32.19 -5.67
N PHE A 461 -17.69 -31.92 -4.86
CA PHE A 461 -17.55 -31.11 -3.65
C PHE A 461 -16.57 -31.75 -2.66
N ALA A 462 -16.72 -33.04 -2.33
CA ALA A 462 -15.80 -33.75 -1.43
C ALA A 462 -14.35 -33.84 -1.94
N MET A 463 -14.08 -33.55 -3.22
CA MET A 463 -12.72 -33.46 -3.77
C MET A 463 -12.17 -32.03 -3.78
N LEU A 464 -13.03 -31.01 -3.92
CA LEU A 464 -12.65 -29.62 -4.20
C LEU A 464 -13.03 -28.64 -3.06
N GLU A 465 -13.67 -29.10 -2.00
CA GLU A 465 -14.09 -28.23 -0.88
C GLU A 465 -12.89 -27.53 -0.23
N GLY A 466 -11.73 -28.18 -0.15
CA GLY A 466 -10.48 -27.61 0.39
C GLY A 466 -9.94 -26.40 -0.38
N GLU A 467 -10.36 -26.21 -1.64
CA GLU A 467 -10.02 -25.00 -2.41
C GLU A 467 -10.80 -23.76 -1.95
N TRP A 468 -11.95 -23.96 -1.29
CA TRP A 468 -12.83 -22.89 -0.78
C TRP A 468 -12.85 -22.81 0.74
N ILE A 469 -12.71 -23.94 1.42
CA ILE A 469 -12.82 -24.12 2.88
C ILE A 469 -11.45 -24.58 3.40
N ALA A 470 -10.65 -23.62 3.87
CA ALA A 470 -9.34 -23.90 4.44
C ALA A 470 -9.45 -24.18 5.95
N GLU A 471 -8.64 -25.11 6.47
CA GLU A 471 -8.39 -25.20 7.91
C GLU A 471 -7.73 -23.91 8.40
N ALA A 472 -8.33 -23.26 9.40
CA ALA A 472 -7.86 -21.98 9.93
C ALA A 472 -6.95 -22.13 11.17
N SER A 473 -6.83 -23.35 11.71
CA SER A 473 -6.03 -23.68 12.90
C SER A 473 -4.80 -24.54 12.57
N GLN A 474 -3.96 -24.07 11.66
CA GLN A 474 -2.67 -24.71 11.34
C GLN A 474 -1.59 -24.32 12.37
N SER A 475 -0.62 -25.21 12.62
CA SER A 475 0.44 -24.93 13.60
C SER A 475 1.54 -24.04 13.01
N PRO A 476 2.24 -23.21 13.82
CA PRO A 476 3.32 -22.36 13.33
C PRO A 476 4.38 -23.08 12.49
N LYS A 477 4.71 -24.35 12.80
CA LYS A 477 5.66 -25.13 12.00
C LYS A 477 5.18 -25.41 10.57
N ASP A 478 3.86 -25.47 10.35
CA ASP A 478 3.26 -25.77 9.05
C ASP A 478 3.06 -24.46 8.25
N LEU A 479 2.75 -23.36 8.95
CA LEU A 479 2.55 -22.03 8.37
C LEU A 479 3.86 -21.29 8.02
N TYR A 480 4.87 -21.37 8.90
CA TYR A 480 6.06 -20.51 8.84
C TYR A 480 7.38 -21.30 8.90
N GLY A 481 7.32 -22.64 8.88
CA GLY A 481 8.50 -23.51 9.00
C GLY A 481 9.38 -23.63 7.76
N ILE A 482 8.98 -23.03 6.63
CA ILE A 482 9.82 -22.93 5.43
C ILE A 482 10.52 -21.58 5.45
N ILE A 483 11.86 -21.60 5.39
CA ILE A 483 12.69 -20.40 5.41
C ILE A 483 12.49 -19.60 4.11
N CYS A 484 12.07 -18.35 4.26
CA CYS A 484 11.91 -17.46 3.12
C CYS A 484 13.25 -17.09 2.47
N HIS A 485 13.29 -17.16 1.15
CA HIS A 485 14.44 -16.83 0.33
C HIS A 485 14.03 -16.20 -1.00
N GLU A 486 14.94 -15.45 -1.62
CA GLU A 486 14.74 -14.95 -2.98
C GLU A 486 15.06 -16.05 -4.00
N GLU A 487 14.13 -16.31 -4.92
CA GLU A 487 14.25 -17.28 -6.01
C GLU A 487 13.92 -16.62 -7.35
N GLU A 488 14.53 -17.10 -8.44
CA GLU A 488 14.33 -16.55 -9.79
C GLU A 488 12.86 -16.68 -10.23
N SER A 489 12.21 -15.57 -10.56
CA SER A 489 10.76 -15.54 -10.81
C SER A 489 10.32 -16.41 -11.99
N ASN A 490 11.19 -16.58 -13.00
CA ASN A 490 10.95 -17.50 -14.11
C ASN A 490 10.89 -18.98 -13.66
N LEU A 491 11.67 -19.36 -12.64
CA LEU A 491 11.65 -20.70 -12.07
C LEU A 491 10.38 -20.89 -11.22
N VAL A 492 10.05 -19.91 -10.37
CA VAL A 492 8.85 -19.94 -9.53
C VAL A 492 7.55 -19.97 -10.36
N LEU A 493 7.47 -19.14 -11.41
CA LEU A 493 6.36 -19.12 -12.35
C LEU A 493 6.15 -20.49 -13.02
N LYS A 494 7.24 -21.13 -13.45
CA LYS A 494 7.20 -22.46 -14.04
C LYS A 494 6.75 -23.52 -13.02
N GLN A 495 7.25 -23.46 -11.78
CA GLN A 495 6.89 -24.40 -10.72
C GLN A 495 5.40 -24.29 -10.34
N GLU A 496 4.86 -23.06 -10.15
CA GLU A 496 3.42 -22.89 -9.91
C GLU A 496 2.60 -23.33 -11.14
N GLN A 497 3.05 -23.05 -12.37
CA GLN A 497 2.37 -23.54 -13.59
C GLN A 497 2.28 -25.07 -13.63
N GLU A 498 3.40 -25.76 -13.42
CA GLU A 498 3.47 -27.24 -13.43
C GLU A 498 2.60 -27.85 -12.32
N LYS A 499 2.60 -27.24 -11.13
CA LYS A 499 1.75 -27.60 -9.99
C LYS A 499 0.25 -27.51 -10.31
N PHE A 500 -0.22 -26.37 -10.82
CA PHE A 500 -1.64 -26.21 -11.17
C PHE A 500 -2.04 -27.09 -12.36
N ILE A 501 -1.16 -27.31 -13.34
CA ILE A 501 -1.38 -28.30 -14.41
C ILE A 501 -1.53 -29.71 -13.84
N ALA A 502 -0.69 -30.11 -12.88
CA ALA A 502 -0.79 -31.42 -12.22
C ALA A 502 -2.09 -31.55 -11.41
N GLN A 503 -2.52 -30.51 -10.71
CA GLN A 503 -3.80 -30.46 -9.99
C GLN A 503 -5.00 -30.62 -10.94
N ILE A 504 -5.05 -29.89 -12.06
CA ILE A 504 -6.07 -30.06 -13.09
C ILE A 504 -6.05 -31.47 -13.69
N ASN A 505 -4.86 -32.03 -13.96
CA ASN A 505 -4.73 -33.41 -14.44
C ASN A 505 -5.34 -34.43 -13.46
N LEU A 506 -5.11 -34.25 -12.15
CA LEU A 506 -5.66 -35.10 -11.09
C LEU A 506 -7.18 -34.98 -10.98
N ILE A 507 -7.72 -33.75 -11.01
CA ILE A 507 -9.16 -33.47 -10.94
C ILE A 507 -9.91 -34.16 -12.08
N PHE A 508 -9.45 -33.99 -13.32
CA PHE A 508 -10.07 -34.61 -14.49
C PHE A 508 -9.92 -36.14 -14.54
N SER A 509 -8.89 -36.69 -13.89
CA SER A 509 -8.74 -38.15 -13.72
C SER A 509 -9.74 -38.72 -12.70
N ALA A 510 -9.93 -38.03 -11.57
CA ALA A 510 -10.83 -38.46 -10.50
C ALA A 510 -12.33 -38.20 -10.82
N LEU A 511 -12.61 -37.18 -11.62
CA LEU A 511 -13.95 -36.74 -12.04
C LEU A 511 -14.11 -36.82 -13.58
N PRO A 512 -14.08 -38.03 -14.18
CA PRO A 512 -14.11 -38.20 -15.65
C PRO A 512 -15.44 -37.76 -16.31
N PHE A 513 -16.48 -37.51 -15.51
CA PHE A 513 -17.78 -37.02 -15.97
C PHE A 513 -17.81 -35.51 -16.27
N LEU A 514 -16.72 -34.78 -16.02
CA LEU A 514 -16.59 -33.33 -16.32
C LEU A 514 -16.67 -33.03 -17.83
N GLU A 515 -15.82 -33.68 -18.63
CA GLU A 515 -15.70 -33.36 -20.08
C GLU A 515 -16.97 -33.65 -20.88
N PRO A 516 -17.67 -34.79 -20.69
CA PRO A 516 -18.94 -35.07 -21.39
C PRO A 516 -20.04 -34.05 -21.07
N LYS A 517 -19.94 -33.34 -19.94
CA LYS A 517 -20.91 -32.34 -19.45
C LYS A 517 -20.42 -30.89 -19.65
N GLY A 518 -19.50 -30.68 -20.60
CA GLY A 518 -19.12 -29.37 -21.10
C GLY A 518 -17.97 -28.68 -20.35
N LEU A 519 -17.57 -29.15 -19.17
CA LEU A 519 -16.39 -28.65 -18.46
C LEU A 519 -15.13 -29.31 -19.03
N LYS A 520 -14.41 -28.60 -19.91
CA LYS A 520 -13.29 -29.17 -20.67
C LYS A 520 -11.95 -28.96 -19.97
N LYS A 521 -11.13 -30.01 -19.90
CA LYS A 521 -9.76 -29.95 -19.36
C LYS A 521 -8.89 -28.96 -20.13
N THR A 522 -9.03 -28.93 -21.45
CA THR A 522 -8.28 -28.03 -22.34
C THR A 522 -8.55 -26.55 -22.05
N THR A 523 -9.78 -26.19 -21.65
CA THR A 523 -10.13 -24.82 -21.26
C THR A 523 -9.44 -24.41 -19.96
N ALA A 524 -9.44 -25.27 -18.93
CA ALA A 524 -8.76 -25.00 -17.66
C ALA A 524 -7.23 -24.89 -17.84
N LEU A 525 -6.63 -25.79 -18.64
CA LEU A 525 -5.19 -25.74 -18.95
C LEU A 525 -4.80 -24.50 -19.77
N ALA A 526 -5.61 -24.11 -20.76
CA ALA A 526 -5.39 -22.88 -21.52
C ALA A 526 -5.48 -21.64 -20.63
N ARG A 527 -6.41 -21.62 -19.65
CA ARG A 527 -6.54 -20.53 -18.69
C ARG A 527 -5.33 -20.41 -17.76
N ILE A 528 -4.79 -21.52 -17.26
CA ILE A 528 -3.52 -21.51 -16.51
C ILE A 528 -2.38 -20.93 -17.35
N GLN A 529 -2.28 -21.32 -18.63
CA GLN A 529 -1.25 -20.80 -19.53
C GLN A 529 -1.41 -19.30 -19.80
N GLU A 530 -2.64 -18.82 -20.03
CA GLU A 530 -2.96 -17.40 -20.21
C GLU A 530 -2.56 -16.57 -18.98
N VAL A 531 -2.93 -17.03 -17.79
CA VAL A 531 -2.58 -16.36 -16.51
C VAL A 531 -1.07 -16.30 -16.32
N CYS A 532 -0.34 -17.42 -16.49
CA CYS A 532 1.11 -17.40 -16.37
C CYS A 532 1.79 -16.48 -17.41
N LEU A 533 1.30 -16.43 -18.65
CA LEU A 533 1.84 -15.55 -19.69
C LEU A 533 1.57 -14.07 -19.40
N ALA A 534 0.38 -13.73 -18.89
CA ALA A 534 0.02 -12.35 -18.56
C ALA A 534 0.88 -11.77 -17.43
N HIS A 535 1.22 -12.61 -16.43
CA HIS A 535 2.04 -12.23 -15.28
C HIS A 535 3.55 -12.35 -15.51
N ALA A 536 4.01 -13.07 -16.54
CA ALA A 536 5.43 -13.35 -16.77
C ALA A 536 6.34 -12.10 -16.81
N HIS A 537 5.85 -11.01 -17.40
CA HIS A 537 6.57 -9.75 -17.54
C HIS A 537 6.27 -8.73 -16.41
N SER A 538 5.45 -9.09 -15.43
CA SER A 538 5.08 -8.20 -14.30
C SER A 538 5.67 -8.62 -12.96
N LEU A 539 6.39 -9.74 -12.91
CA LEU A 539 7.16 -10.15 -11.74
C LEU A 539 8.55 -9.49 -11.76
N PRO A 540 9.11 -9.12 -10.59
CA PRO A 540 10.52 -8.73 -10.47
C PRO A 540 11.43 -9.90 -10.88
N ALA A 541 12.73 -9.66 -11.11
CA ALA A 541 13.68 -10.74 -11.45
C ALA A 541 13.68 -11.89 -10.43
N LYS A 542 13.52 -11.56 -9.14
CA LYS A 542 13.38 -12.53 -8.04
C LYS A 542 12.18 -12.21 -7.17
N VAL A 543 11.49 -13.25 -6.70
CA VAL A 543 10.41 -13.17 -5.72
C VAL A 543 10.81 -13.88 -4.43
N LEU A 544 10.22 -13.44 -3.31
CA LEU A 544 10.39 -14.11 -2.03
C LEU A 544 9.47 -15.33 -1.96
N VAL A 545 10.04 -16.51 -1.69
CA VAL A 545 9.30 -17.78 -1.58
C VAL A 545 9.57 -18.46 -0.23
N PRO A 546 8.57 -19.09 0.40
CA PRO A 546 7.15 -19.06 0.02
C PRO A 546 6.54 -17.66 0.27
N LEU A 547 5.54 -17.30 -0.55
CA LEU A 547 4.68 -16.14 -0.27
C LEU A 547 3.90 -16.43 1.02
N ARG A 548 3.98 -15.53 2.01
CA ARG A 548 3.38 -15.76 3.34
C ARG A 548 1.96 -15.21 3.39
N ASN A 549 1.08 -15.88 4.14
CA ASN A 549 -0.31 -15.44 4.28
C ASN A 549 -0.47 -14.02 4.83
N MET A 550 0.53 -13.48 5.56
CA MET A 550 0.46 -12.11 6.07
C MET A 550 0.56 -11.03 4.99
N ASP A 551 1.17 -11.34 3.82
CA ASP A 551 1.11 -10.45 2.66
C ASP A 551 -0.36 -10.25 2.23
N SER A 552 -1.23 -11.25 2.43
CA SER A 552 -2.66 -11.14 2.12
C SER A 552 -3.42 -10.24 3.09
N ASP A 553 -3.11 -10.27 4.39
CA ASP A 553 -3.73 -9.41 5.40
C ASP A 553 -3.32 -7.94 5.21
N GLN A 554 -2.05 -7.67 4.90
CA GLN A 554 -1.59 -6.31 4.60
C GLN A 554 -2.25 -5.74 3.34
N THR A 555 -2.40 -6.52 2.26
CA THR A 555 -3.17 -6.01 1.10
C THR A 555 -4.64 -5.81 1.44
N VAL A 556 -5.28 -6.67 2.25
CA VAL A 556 -6.69 -6.48 2.63
C VAL A 556 -6.88 -5.22 3.47
N GLU A 557 -5.94 -4.88 4.36
CA GLU A 557 -5.94 -3.58 5.05
C GLU A 557 -5.77 -2.42 4.06
N ILE A 558 -4.86 -2.52 3.08
CA ILE A 558 -4.67 -1.50 2.03
C ILE A 558 -5.91 -1.38 1.11
N GLU A 559 -6.56 -2.50 0.77
CA GLU A 559 -7.80 -2.55 -0.01
C GLU A 559 -8.95 -1.89 0.76
N GLN A 560 -9.06 -2.11 2.07
CA GLN A 560 -10.03 -1.43 2.95
C GLN A 560 -9.74 0.07 3.11
N GLU A 561 -8.46 0.46 3.23
CA GLU A 561 -8.06 1.87 3.22
C GLU A 561 -8.44 2.51 1.86
N MET A 562 -8.15 1.85 0.73
CA MET A 562 -8.57 2.31 -0.61
C MET A 562 -10.09 2.34 -0.81
N GLU A 563 -10.86 1.44 -0.18
CA GLU A 563 -12.32 1.43 -0.22
C GLU A 563 -12.90 2.62 0.58
N GLN A 564 -12.36 2.90 1.78
CA GLN A 564 -12.69 4.09 2.56
C GLN A 564 -12.30 5.39 1.83
N GLU A 565 -11.14 5.41 1.17
CA GLU A 565 -10.71 6.52 0.30
C GLU A 565 -11.70 6.74 -0.85
N ALA A 566 -12.04 5.69 -1.61
CA ALA A 566 -12.95 5.78 -2.74
C ALA A 566 -14.36 6.22 -2.31
N GLN A 567 -14.86 5.74 -1.17
CA GLN A 567 -16.13 6.20 -0.61
C GLN A 567 -16.07 7.69 -0.22
N THR A 568 -14.98 8.14 0.42
CA THR A 568 -14.77 9.54 0.78
C THR A 568 -14.67 10.44 -0.47
N GLU A 569 -13.98 9.98 -1.51
CA GLU A 569 -13.88 10.72 -2.78
C GLU A 569 -15.24 10.81 -3.50
N LEU A 570 -16.05 9.74 -3.49
CA LEU A 570 -17.42 9.76 -4.02
C LEU A 570 -18.33 10.73 -3.24
N GLU A 571 -18.25 10.74 -1.90
CA GLU A 571 -19.01 11.66 -1.05
C GLU A 571 -18.60 13.13 -1.32
N VAL A 572 -17.30 13.42 -1.45
CA VAL A 572 -16.79 14.75 -1.84
C VAL A 572 -17.23 15.13 -3.25
N GLN A 573 -17.22 14.19 -4.19
CA GLN A 573 -17.59 14.41 -5.59
C GLN A 573 -19.10 14.68 -5.73
N GLU A 574 -19.96 13.92 -5.04
CA GLU A 574 -21.39 14.24 -4.92
C GLU A 574 -21.61 15.64 -4.33
N HIS A 575 -20.82 16.03 -3.33
CA HIS A 575 -20.93 17.35 -2.72
C HIS A 575 -20.52 18.48 -3.69
N GLN A 576 -19.48 18.25 -4.50
CA GLN A 576 -19.04 19.17 -5.55
C GLN A 576 -19.99 19.22 -6.76
N GLU A 577 -20.69 18.13 -7.08
CA GLU A 577 -21.75 18.12 -8.09
C GLU A 577 -23.00 18.87 -7.61
N ARG A 578 -23.37 18.74 -6.33
CA ARG A 578 -24.43 19.55 -5.70
C ARG A 578 -24.09 21.06 -5.67
N GLU A 579 -22.81 21.43 -5.60
CA GLU A 579 -22.36 22.83 -5.73
C GLU A 579 -22.27 23.33 -7.20
N LYS A 580 -22.46 22.47 -8.20
CA LYS A 580 -22.41 22.83 -9.64
C LYS A 580 -23.80 22.87 -10.29
N ILE A 581 -24.55 23.93 -10.01
CA ILE A 581 -25.63 24.40 -10.90
C ILE A 581 -25.35 25.87 -11.25
N GLU A 582 -25.61 26.23 -12.50
CA GLU A 582 -25.27 27.51 -13.16
C GLU A 582 -23.78 27.78 -13.48
N LEU A 583 -23.27 27.06 -14.48
CA LEU A 583 -22.44 27.70 -15.52
C LEU A 583 -23.05 27.41 -16.90
N GLY A 584 -23.26 28.48 -17.67
CA GLY A 584 -24.17 28.47 -18.82
C GLY A 584 -23.67 27.68 -20.03
N TYR A 585 -24.62 27.09 -20.76
CA TYR A 585 -24.40 26.57 -22.11
C TYR A 585 -23.96 27.70 -23.05
N ILE A 586 -22.90 27.44 -23.84
CA ILE A 586 -22.74 28.06 -25.16
C ILE A 586 -22.89 26.96 -26.21
N SER A 587 -23.64 27.30 -27.27
CA SER A 587 -24.13 26.37 -28.28
C SER A 587 -23.04 25.80 -29.19
N LYS A 588 -23.15 24.49 -29.42
CA LYS A 588 -22.93 23.72 -30.66
C LYS A 588 -22.29 24.43 -31.87
N ASP A 589 -21.35 23.72 -32.50
CA ASP A 589 -21.56 23.20 -33.86
C ASP A 589 -21.00 21.77 -34.03
N VAL A 590 -21.29 21.12 -35.18
CA VAL A 590 -21.68 19.68 -35.27
C VAL A 590 -21.30 19.06 -36.64
N ILE A 591 -20.94 17.78 -36.89
CA ILE A 591 -20.42 16.54 -36.21
C ILE A 591 -19.63 15.77 -37.36
N TYR A 592 -18.76 14.75 -37.16
CA TYR A 592 -18.98 13.32 -37.54
C TYR A 592 -17.70 12.43 -37.50
N LEU A 593 -17.91 11.15 -37.15
CA LEU A 593 -17.01 9.96 -37.13
C LEU A 593 -17.31 9.05 -38.37
N PRO A 594 -16.80 7.80 -38.59
CA PRO A 594 -15.68 7.02 -37.99
C PRO A 594 -14.73 6.24 -38.99
N ILE A 595 -13.55 5.84 -38.47
CA ILE A 595 -12.82 4.53 -38.55
C ILE A 595 -12.98 3.56 -39.76
N GLU A 596 -11.86 3.08 -40.37
CA GLU A 596 -11.54 1.62 -40.46
C GLU A 596 -10.07 1.20 -40.80
N ARG A 597 -9.54 0.26 -39.98
CA ARG A 597 -8.61 -0.87 -40.22
C ARG A 597 -7.19 -0.73 -40.85
N TRP A 598 -6.23 -0.47 -39.94
CA TRP A 598 -5.17 -1.42 -39.45
C TRP A 598 -4.05 -1.99 -40.37
N ALA A 599 -2.84 -2.08 -39.74
CA ALA A 599 -1.74 -3.04 -39.98
C ALA A 599 -0.83 -2.83 -41.24
N LYS A 600 0.50 -3.09 -41.22
CA LYS A 600 1.42 -3.59 -40.16
C LYS A 600 2.89 -3.22 -40.47
N VAL A 601 3.54 -2.50 -39.54
CA VAL A 601 4.92 -2.69 -39.03
C VAL A 601 6.08 -3.01 -40.02
N LYS A 602 6.98 -2.02 -40.30
CA LYS A 602 8.42 -1.99 -39.88
C LYS A 602 9.29 -0.87 -40.54
N VAL A 603 9.48 0.25 -39.83
CA VAL A 603 10.73 1.05 -39.69
C VAL A 603 10.55 1.79 -38.36
N ALA A 604 11.24 1.39 -37.28
CA ALA A 604 10.48 1.10 -36.06
C ALA A 604 10.34 2.18 -34.96
N HIS A 605 11.26 3.15 -34.77
CA HIS A 605 11.21 4.02 -33.55
C HIS A 605 11.24 5.55 -33.77
N MET A 606 11.58 6.08 -34.96
CA MET A 606 11.36 7.50 -35.30
C MET A 606 11.14 7.70 -36.80
N ALA A 607 9.89 7.93 -37.23
CA ALA A 607 9.50 8.72 -38.42
C ALA A 607 7.97 8.65 -38.64
N GLY A 608 7.33 9.79 -38.92
CA GLY A 608 5.93 9.84 -39.38
C GLY A 608 5.81 9.59 -40.88
N GLN A 609 4.59 9.25 -41.36
CA GLN A 609 4.31 9.19 -42.79
C GLN A 609 3.85 10.54 -43.35
N ILE A 610 4.41 10.93 -44.50
CA ILE A 610 3.94 12.07 -45.29
C ILE A 610 2.65 11.68 -46.01
N LEU A 611 1.59 12.46 -45.85
CA LEU A 611 0.41 12.46 -46.72
C LEU A 611 -0.09 13.90 -46.91
N HIS A 612 -0.59 14.18 -48.11
CA HIS A 612 -0.70 15.53 -48.65
C HIS A 612 -1.54 16.52 -47.82
N GLY A 613 -0.91 17.65 -47.49
CA GLY A 613 -1.57 18.95 -47.57
C GLY A 613 -2.59 19.28 -46.47
N LYS A 614 -2.21 19.17 -45.19
CA LYS A 614 -2.73 19.98 -44.07
C LYS A 614 -1.78 19.90 -42.86
N PRO A 615 -1.47 21.02 -42.18
CA PRO A 615 -0.62 20.98 -41.00
C PRO A 615 -1.38 20.43 -39.79
N MET A 616 -0.80 19.44 -39.12
CA MET A 616 -1.11 19.07 -37.74
C MET A 616 0.19 19.06 -36.94
N SER A 617 0.13 19.51 -35.69
CA SER A 617 1.27 19.61 -34.77
C SER A 617 1.72 18.22 -34.30
N TYR A 618 2.76 17.68 -34.94
CA TYR A 618 3.42 16.44 -34.50
C TYR A 618 4.69 16.78 -33.72
N TRP A 619 4.61 16.61 -32.40
CA TRP A 619 5.73 16.83 -31.48
C TRP A 619 6.72 15.66 -31.59
N PRO A 620 8.05 15.89 -31.66
CA PRO A 620 9.02 14.80 -31.59
C PRO A 620 9.02 14.19 -30.19
N TYR A 621 8.77 12.88 -30.12
CA TYR A 621 8.84 12.07 -28.90
C TYR A 621 9.61 10.76 -29.16
N PHE A 622 10.08 10.14 -28.08
CA PHE A 622 10.72 8.83 -28.04
C PHE A 622 10.09 7.99 -26.93
N GLU A 623 10.23 6.67 -26.99
CA GLU A 623 9.76 5.81 -25.90
C GLU A 623 10.78 5.84 -24.76
N MET A 624 10.33 6.05 -23.53
CA MET A 624 11.21 6.11 -22.35
C MET A 624 12.01 4.81 -22.17
N LYS A 625 11.40 3.68 -22.54
CA LYS A 625 12.05 2.37 -22.68
C LYS A 625 13.33 2.43 -23.53
N ASP A 626 13.31 3.11 -24.67
CA ASP A 626 14.49 3.26 -25.54
C ASP A 626 15.62 4.01 -24.82
N TYR A 627 15.31 5.14 -24.19
CA TYR A 627 16.28 5.91 -23.41
C TYR A 627 16.88 5.06 -22.28
N CYS A 628 16.03 4.34 -21.53
CA CYS A 628 16.46 3.45 -20.46
C CYS A 628 17.40 2.34 -20.96
N LEU A 629 17.19 1.78 -22.16
CA LEU A 629 18.09 0.76 -22.74
C LEU A 629 19.52 1.26 -23.02
N TYR A 630 19.70 2.57 -23.20
CA TYR A 630 21.00 3.20 -23.45
C TYR A 630 21.67 3.75 -22.17
N ASP A 631 20.91 4.01 -21.12
CA ASP A 631 21.41 4.44 -19.82
C ASP A 631 21.85 3.21 -18.97
N MET A 632 23.11 3.19 -18.53
CA MET A 632 23.69 2.05 -17.80
C MET A 632 22.97 1.75 -16.47
N ASP A 633 22.40 2.76 -15.81
CA ASP A 633 21.72 2.60 -14.52
C ASP A 633 20.24 2.23 -14.68
N LEU A 634 19.66 2.41 -15.89
CA LEU A 634 18.23 2.22 -16.16
C LEU A 634 17.89 1.05 -17.09
N ARG A 635 18.90 0.44 -17.75
CA ARG A 635 18.73 -0.64 -18.74
C ARG A 635 17.86 -1.78 -18.23
N ASP A 636 18.14 -2.28 -17.03
CA ASP A 636 17.46 -3.45 -16.44
C ASP A 636 16.00 -3.15 -16.05
N PHE A 637 15.60 -1.87 -16.07
CA PHE A 637 14.24 -1.41 -15.76
C PHE A 637 13.48 -0.94 -17.01
N SER A 638 14.09 -0.99 -18.20
CA SER A 638 13.53 -0.42 -19.44
C SER A 638 12.12 -0.91 -19.80
N ASP A 639 11.81 -2.19 -19.58
CA ASP A 639 10.48 -2.78 -19.80
C ASP A 639 9.38 -2.16 -18.91
N ALA A 640 9.72 -1.63 -17.73
CA ALA A 640 8.76 -0.92 -16.86
C ALA A 640 8.33 0.45 -17.42
N PHE A 641 9.03 0.94 -18.45
CA PHE A 641 8.73 2.21 -19.13
C PHE A 641 8.16 2.00 -20.55
N GLU A 642 7.75 0.77 -20.89
CA GLU A 642 7.08 0.47 -22.17
C GLU A 642 5.76 1.27 -22.32
N GLY A 643 5.57 1.85 -23.50
CA GLY A 643 4.43 2.72 -23.82
C GLY A 643 4.50 4.15 -23.25
N ILE A 644 5.52 4.50 -22.46
CA ILE A 644 5.69 5.85 -21.91
C ILE A 644 6.43 6.73 -22.94
N ASN A 645 5.70 7.57 -23.66
CA ASN A 645 6.27 8.50 -24.64
C ASN A 645 6.74 9.80 -23.98
N VAL A 646 7.97 10.21 -24.26
CA VAL A 646 8.61 11.41 -23.72
C VAL A 646 9.02 12.35 -24.86
N SER A 647 8.68 13.64 -24.76
CA SER A 647 9.07 14.63 -25.77
C SER A 647 10.58 14.85 -25.80
N ALA A 648 11.14 15.04 -27.00
CA ALA A 648 12.55 15.42 -27.20
C ALA A 648 12.95 16.72 -26.48
N ASN A 649 11.98 17.57 -26.11
CA ASN A 649 12.18 18.75 -25.26
C ASN A 649 12.50 18.42 -23.78
N ALA A 650 12.39 17.16 -23.36
CA ALA A 650 12.84 16.70 -22.05
C ALA A 650 14.34 16.44 -21.98
N LEU A 651 15.06 16.38 -23.12
CA LEU A 651 16.49 16.11 -23.17
C LEU A 651 17.32 17.40 -23.07
N GLU A 652 18.45 17.34 -22.36
CA GLU A 652 19.54 18.32 -22.50
C GLU A 652 20.33 18.00 -23.78
N TRP A 653 20.44 18.99 -24.65
CA TRP A 653 21.11 18.87 -25.95
C TRP A 653 22.49 19.54 -25.88
N PRO A 654 23.60 18.78 -25.97
CA PRO A 654 24.94 19.33 -26.05
C PRO A 654 25.10 20.41 -27.14
N LYS A 655 25.87 21.46 -26.83
CA LYS A 655 26.02 22.66 -27.70
C LYS A 655 26.68 22.41 -29.06
N LYS A 656 27.20 21.20 -29.33
CA LYS A 656 27.77 20.78 -30.63
C LYS A 656 27.53 19.28 -30.82
N MET A 657 27.02 18.91 -32.01
CA MET A 657 26.88 17.54 -32.55
C MET A 657 26.88 16.42 -31.49
N PRO A 658 25.75 16.19 -30.80
CA PRO A 658 25.67 15.17 -29.77
C PRO A 658 25.69 13.75 -30.36
N HIS A 659 26.42 12.85 -29.71
CA HIS A 659 26.13 11.42 -29.83
C HIS A 659 24.92 11.07 -28.94
N LEU A 660 24.25 9.95 -29.23
CA LEU A 660 23.07 9.51 -28.48
C LEU A 660 23.38 9.28 -26.98
N SER A 661 24.63 8.93 -26.66
CA SER A 661 25.19 8.80 -25.30
C SER A 661 25.25 10.10 -24.50
N ASP A 662 25.17 11.25 -25.17
CA ASP A 662 25.41 12.56 -24.57
C ASP A 662 24.10 13.27 -24.17
N LEU A 663 22.96 12.67 -24.56
CA LEU A 663 21.61 13.17 -24.29
C LEU A 663 21.23 12.83 -22.84
N LYS A 664 21.03 13.84 -22.00
CA LYS A 664 20.60 13.64 -20.60
C LYS A 664 19.12 13.93 -20.45
N LEU A 665 18.36 12.95 -19.98
CA LEU A 665 16.97 13.17 -19.61
C LEU A 665 16.87 14.16 -18.45
N LEU A 666 16.01 15.16 -18.61
CA LEU A 666 15.77 16.29 -17.71
C LEU A 666 17.00 17.14 -17.36
N GLY A 667 18.08 17.10 -18.17
CA GLY A 667 19.31 17.84 -17.91
C GLY A 667 19.18 19.37 -17.83
N SER A 668 20.27 20.03 -17.42
CA SER A 668 20.25 21.42 -16.91
C SER A 668 20.31 22.51 -17.98
N ASN A 669 20.90 22.24 -19.15
CA ASN A 669 20.91 23.17 -20.30
C ASN A 669 19.96 22.68 -21.39
N ARG A 670 18.66 22.97 -21.26
CA ARG A 670 17.69 22.68 -22.33
C ARG A 670 17.58 23.85 -23.27
N THR A 671 17.92 23.62 -24.54
CA THR A 671 17.49 24.49 -25.64
C THR A 671 16.07 24.07 -26.02
N LEU A 672 15.11 24.99 -25.97
CA LEU A 672 13.74 24.71 -26.40
C LEU A 672 13.77 24.38 -27.91
N LEU A 673 13.37 23.18 -28.30
CA LEU A 673 13.27 22.80 -29.70
C LEU A 673 12.03 23.50 -30.27
N GLN A 674 12.25 24.49 -31.14
CA GLN A 674 11.18 25.29 -31.74
C GLN A 674 10.88 24.89 -33.19
N TYR A 675 11.90 24.43 -33.92
CA TYR A 675 11.78 24.00 -35.30
C TYR A 675 12.59 22.75 -35.58
N VAL A 676 12.02 21.86 -36.39
CA VAL A 676 12.69 20.68 -36.93
C VAL A 676 12.58 20.68 -38.45
N GLN A 677 13.74 20.55 -39.10
CA GLN A 677 13.89 20.35 -40.53
C GLN A 677 14.19 18.87 -40.79
N VAL A 678 13.42 18.25 -41.67
CA VAL A 678 13.68 16.88 -42.12
C VAL A 678 14.52 16.94 -43.40
N ILE A 679 15.65 16.25 -43.43
CA ILE A 679 16.53 16.19 -44.63
C ILE A 679 16.69 14.75 -45.11
N ASN A 680 17.40 14.56 -46.22
CA ASN A 680 17.71 13.25 -46.81
C ASN A 680 16.50 12.32 -46.95
N ARG A 681 15.37 12.86 -47.44
CA ARG A 681 14.09 12.14 -47.66
C ARG A 681 13.55 11.41 -46.42
N GLY A 682 13.68 12.01 -45.24
CA GLY A 682 13.14 11.44 -44.00
C GLY A 682 14.12 10.57 -43.21
N GLN A 683 15.40 10.52 -43.60
CA GLN A 683 16.42 9.73 -42.91
C GLN A 683 17.14 10.51 -41.80
N ASP A 684 17.21 11.83 -41.89
CA ASP A 684 17.92 12.69 -40.93
C ASP A 684 17.07 13.89 -40.50
N ILE A 685 17.30 14.38 -39.28
CA ILE A 685 16.62 15.54 -38.70
C ILE A 685 17.67 16.57 -38.27
N ILE A 686 17.46 17.84 -38.66
CA ILE A 686 18.18 19.00 -38.14
C ILE A 686 17.25 19.81 -37.24
N ILE A 687 17.70 20.13 -36.04
CA ILE A 687 17.05 21.07 -35.12
C ILE A 687 17.49 22.49 -35.47
N LEU A 688 16.54 23.42 -35.62
CA LEU A 688 16.81 24.82 -35.95
C LEU A 688 16.30 25.76 -34.83
N SER A 689 17.04 26.83 -34.55
CA SER A 689 16.51 27.94 -33.76
C SER A 689 15.51 28.75 -34.57
N HIS A 690 14.69 29.60 -33.93
CA HIS A 690 13.78 30.51 -34.65
C HIS A 690 14.52 31.43 -35.65
N ALA A 691 15.76 31.83 -35.35
CA ALA A 691 16.56 32.65 -36.26
C ALA A 691 17.05 31.86 -37.48
N ASP A 692 17.52 30.62 -37.28
CA ASP A 692 17.99 29.75 -38.36
C ASP A 692 16.83 29.27 -39.24
N ALA A 693 15.69 28.93 -38.62
CA ALA A 693 14.44 28.60 -39.30
C ALA A 693 13.95 29.76 -40.19
N ALA A 694 13.97 30.99 -39.68
CA ALA A 694 13.61 32.18 -40.47
C ALA A 694 14.59 32.46 -41.62
N LEU A 695 15.87 32.11 -41.47
CA LEU A 695 16.86 32.18 -42.54
C LEU A 695 16.56 31.14 -43.63
N GLU A 696 16.26 29.91 -43.24
CA GLU A 696 16.13 28.79 -44.17
C GLU A 696 14.80 28.82 -44.94
N ILE A 697 13.71 29.26 -44.32
CA ILE A 697 12.44 29.62 -45.02
C ILE A 697 12.70 30.64 -46.13
N LYS A 698 13.58 31.63 -45.88
CA LYS A 698 13.91 32.69 -46.83
C LYS A 698 14.82 32.21 -47.98
N HIS A 699 15.55 31.12 -47.80
CA HIS A 699 16.43 30.55 -48.82
C HIS A 699 15.78 29.40 -49.61
N ARG A 700 14.81 28.68 -49.03
CA ARG A 700 14.14 27.54 -49.65
C ARG A 700 12.66 27.45 -49.22
N PRO A 701 11.74 28.16 -49.91
CA PRO A 701 10.33 28.24 -49.50
C PRO A 701 9.54 26.92 -49.68
N ASP A 702 10.04 25.97 -50.46
CA ASP A 702 9.36 24.71 -50.81
C ASP A 702 9.75 23.51 -49.92
N PHE A 703 10.24 23.76 -48.69
CA PHE A 703 10.78 22.71 -47.80
C PHE A 703 9.89 22.38 -46.59
N ASP A 704 9.88 21.10 -46.22
CA ASP A 704 9.16 20.56 -45.05
C ASP A 704 9.85 20.98 -43.73
N LEU A 705 9.46 22.16 -43.23
CA LEU A 705 9.86 22.68 -41.91
C LEU A 705 8.68 22.59 -40.94
N PHE A 706 8.90 21.97 -39.79
CA PHE A 706 7.87 21.77 -38.77
C PHE A 706 8.13 22.68 -37.56
N MET A 707 7.09 23.41 -37.14
CA MET A 707 7.04 24.13 -35.87
C MET A 707 6.64 23.14 -34.76
N ILE A 708 7.36 23.15 -33.65
CA ILE A 708 7.15 22.26 -32.50
C ILE A 708 6.19 22.91 -31.50
#